data_AF-A0A8B6EXV9-F1
#
_entry.id   AF-A0A8B6EXV9-F1
#
_cell.length_a   1.000
_cell.length_b   1.000
_cell.length_c   1.000
_cell.angle_alpha   90.00
_cell.angle_beta   90.00
_cell.angle_gamma   90.00
#
_symmetry.space_group_name_H-M   'P 1'
#
loop_
_entity.id
_entity.type
_entity.pdbx_description
1 polymer ?
#
loop_
_entity_poly.entity_id
_entity_poly.type
_entity_poly.pdbx_seq_one_letter_code
_entity_poly.pdbx_strand_id
1 'polypeptide(L)'
;MAEVDKGVDQKEIAKLEKEAVNGDDESQIKLGKHFLTLADSEIKREINGEQAVKWFIQASRQGNDEATQLLQKCQKTKTGITEFNKEDVEWCVNTSNLEKKVRQAARKLYTKMNDTHKEVLSKEDYITAVKRVTGGDVLEQKLLLAAGKKIGDSINETEFVKILSKKIQGNLTLTSEETEEHSSEYKSAGIVTKVYRYPKETFQAIFEQGFETVSKEGMNWVTSLIPTNQIQLLILFYLYNFISTPMILLIVPLLVFYLSALVMIVATVQMFYKKKKMKDAAALANVLKTYDVGVDVNETRSQYSWNSLTPYLVFFGALPLTVISFSLANKMYIPCSEFCILAGAFAGLCFTALSDSHDMLMILAVVFNLIASLPTFVNSLPQIPFITAAIKLVLGAGFSVEIGAGFQINLGLPTVSYLVVPVMFILMAARGSWKGTYQVLVPHLVCYFWWQLMVAVFPFTTWKGLIRSSVGYFFLPMLIPLSVLLIIVGFFYVVYKLLMTAVFGKLVVTLLLGGLAFLLSQTKTLFGKKTDKKLGTTKKIVMGIFAVLALLPIIFVQLPTTKKPSKQVIAWEEYRGICALNDDNSVPEQLACSSFIGSSITWTGTFKEARISKIENSVEPLLKGMPGFIANYLRCSYGGEYGDCNDETKSDKEKQICSLMTSLGHECHLNRHNSYSFSLQVKMEEFEKGTLVLNAGNNFKETLSALAVGDRVEFSATLVDGAGSLAPQFKLKSIKCLDRELDVMVVMVENDEDLILQSANEAIAVGFNFFWYPLAEYIPDKGFLVEKEEEAATVE
;
A
#
# COMPACT_ATOMS: atom_id res chain seq x y z
N MET A 1 -23.36 73.72 2.78
CA MET A 1 -24.73 73.20 3.05
C MET A 1 -25.59 73.56 1.85
N ALA A 2 -26.31 72.59 1.27
CA ALA A 2 -27.41 72.74 0.28
C ALA A 2 -27.24 72.23 -1.17
N GLU A 3 -26.29 71.35 -1.53
CA GLU A 3 -26.29 70.82 -2.93
C GLU A 3 -25.99 69.32 -3.15
N VAL A 4 -25.98 68.49 -2.10
CA VAL A 4 -25.83 67.01 -2.25
C VAL A 4 -27.11 66.25 -1.83
N ASP A 5 -28.15 66.96 -1.37
CA ASP A 5 -29.39 66.36 -0.83
C ASP A 5 -30.48 66.12 -1.90
N LYS A 6 -30.11 66.10 -3.19
CA LYS A 6 -31.04 65.78 -4.29
C LYS A 6 -30.91 64.31 -4.65
N GLY A 7 -31.77 63.48 -4.07
CA GLY A 7 -32.10 62.19 -4.69
C GLY A 7 -32.75 61.11 -3.84
N VAL A 8 -32.83 61.24 -2.52
CA VAL A 8 -33.49 60.20 -1.69
C VAL A 8 -34.50 60.86 -0.76
N ASP A 9 -35.77 60.50 -0.90
CA ASP A 9 -36.84 61.02 -0.05
C ASP A 9 -36.52 60.67 1.42
N GLN A 10 -36.55 61.63 2.34
CA GLN A 10 -36.33 61.39 3.77
C GLN A 10 -37.28 60.31 4.32
N LYS A 11 -38.48 60.18 3.74
CA LYS A 11 -39.41 59.09 4.05
C LYS A 11 -38.92 57.73 3.56
N GLU A 12 -38.22 57.69 2.43
CA GLU A 12 -37.64 56.48 1.84
C GLU A 12 -36.43 56.00 2.66
N ILE A 13 -35.57 56.92 3.15
CA ILE A 13 -34.49 56.56 4.09
C ILE A 13 -35.06 56.03 5.40
N ALA A 14 -36.07 56.69 5.99
CA ALA A 14 -36.69 56.23 7.22
C ALA A 14 -37.36 54.85 7.07
N LYS A 15 -37.93 54.58 5.88
CA LYS A 15 -38.46 53.26 5.53
C LYS A 15 -37.35 52.21 5.43
N LEU A 16 -36.27 52.52 4.70
CA LEU A 16 -35.11 51.65 4.55
C LEU A 16 -34.45 51.36 5.90
N GLU A 17 -34.35 52.35 6.80
CA GLU A 17 -33.82 52.14 8.17
C GLU A 17 -34.66 51.14 8.94
N LYS A 18 -35.99 51.25 8.86
CA LYS A 18 -36.90 50.30 9.52
C LYS A 18 -36.74 48.89 8.95
N GLU A 19 -36.64 48.76 7.63
CA GLU A 19 -36.47 47.48 6.93
C GLU A 19 -35.10 46.86 7.22
N ALA A 20 -34.03 47.66 7.22
CA ALA A 20 -32.67 47.24 7.53
C ALA A 20 -32.49 46.80 8.99
N VAL A 21 -33.13 47.51 9.94
CA VAL A 21 -33.16 47.12 11.36
C VAL A 21 -33.93 45.80 11.56
N ASN A 22 -34.96 45.55 10.75
CA ASN A 22 -35.70 44.29 10.75
C ASN A 22 -34.93 43.13 10.07
N GLY A 23 -33.72 43.39 9.55
CA GLY A 23 -32.82 42.37 9.03
C GLY A 23 -32.83 42.21 7.50
N ASP A 24 -33.51 43.07 6.76
CA ASP A 24 -33.53 43.04 5.28
C ASP A 24 -32.15 43.42 4.72
N ASP A 25 -31.48 42.47 4.04
CA ASP A 25 -30.10 42.64 3.57
C ASP A 25 -30.00 43.63 2.40
N GLU A 26 -31.01 43.67 1.52
CA GLU A 26 -31.10 44.68 0.46
C GLU A 26 -31.18 46.11 1.03
N SER A 27 -32.04 46.34 2.04
CA SER A 27 -32.17 47.64 2.69
C SER A 27 -30.90 48.03 3.43
N GLN A 28 -30.23 47.07 4.09
CA GLN A 28 -28.92 47.29 4.72
C GLN A 28 -27.88 47.76 3.69
N ILE A 29 -27.86 47.17 2.49
CA ILE A 29 -26.93 47.59 1.43
C ILE A 29 -27.28 48.96 0.87
N LYS A 30 -28.55 49.23 0.62
CA LYS A 30 -29.02 50.54 0.10
C LYS A 30 -28.65 51.66 1.08
N LEU A 31 -28.86 51.46 2.38
CA LEU A 31 -28.40 52.40 3.42
C LEU A 31 -26.89 52.51 3.48
N GLY A 32 -26.17 51.39 3.46
CA GLY A 32 -24.71 51.39 3.46
C GLY A 32 -24.13 52.17 2.29
N LYS A 33 -24.68 52.01 1.08
CA LYS A 33 -24.31 52.78 -0.12
C LYS A 33 -24.62 54.26 0.01
N HIS A 34 -25.76 54.61 0.60
CA HIS A 34 -26.11 56.01 0.86
C HIS A 34 -25.08 56.68 1.79
N PHE A 35 -24.78 56.07 2.94
CA PHE A 35 -23.77 56.58 3.87
C PHE A 35 -22.37 56.60 3.27
N LEU A 36 -22.01 55.59 2.46
CA LEU A 36 -20.72 55.57 1.77
C LEU A 36 -20.59 56.73 0.78
N THR A 37 -21.67 57.06 0.05
CA THR A 37 -21.69 58.19 -0.90
C THR A 37 -21.52 59.53 -0.18
N LEU A 38 -22.15 59.69 0.99
CA LEU A 38 -21.96 60.87 1.84
C LEU A 38 -20.51 60.98 2.34
N ALA A 39 -19.91 59.85 2.72
CA ALA A 39 -18.52 59.80 3.16
C ALA A 39 -17.53 60.10 2.02
N ASP A 40 -17.78 59.57 0.83
CA ASP A 40 -16.99 59.83 -0.39
C ASP A 40 -17.11 61.30 -0.84
N SER A 41 -18.22 61.97 -0.49
CA SER A 41 -18.43 63.42 -0.71
C SER A 41 -17.83 64.31 0.40
N GLU A 42 -17.01 63.74 1.29
CA GLU A 42 -16.39 64.39 2.47
C GLU A 42 -17.38 64.96 3.51
N ILE A 43 -18.67 64.63 3.42
CA ILE A 43 -19.67 65.05 4.40
C ILE A 43 -19.55 64.11 5.62
N LYS A 44 -19.04 64.63 6.74
CA LYS A 44 -18.85 63.85 7.99
C LYS A 44 -18.23 62.47 7.72
N ARG A 45 -17.15 62.47 6.94
CA ARG A 45 -16.52 61.28 6.35
C ARG A 45 -16.29 60.14 7.34
N GLU A 46 -15.82 60.43 8.55
CA GLU A 46 -15.56 59.41 9.57
C GLU A 46 -16.86 58.77 10.07
N ILE A 47 -17.87 59.58 10.45
CA ILE A 47 -19.15 59.10 10.98
C ILE A 47 -19.94 58.34 9.92
N ASN A 48 -20.06 58.90 8.73
CA ASN A 48 -20.80 58.27 7.64
C ASN A 48 -20.07 57.04 7.09
N GLY A 49 -18.74 57.06 7.07
CA GLY A 49 -17.94 55.88 6.73
C GLY A 49 -18.16 54.74 7.72
N GLU A 50 -18.15 55.03 9.02
CA GLU A 50 -18.40 54.02 10.06
C GLU A 50 -19.82 53.44 9.98
N GLN A 51 -20.84 54.28 9.73
CA GLN A 51 -22.21 53.80 9.52
C GLN A 51 -22.34 52.94 8.26
N ALA A 52 -21.68 53.31 7.16
CA ALA A 52 -21.65 52.50 5.95
C ALA A 52 -21.07 51.11 6.23
N VAL A 53 -19.91 51.06 6.89
CA VAL A 53 -19.24 49.80 7.27
C VAL A 53 -20.12 48.98 8.22
N LYS A 54 -20.81 49.60 9.18
CA LYS A 54 -21.73 48.91 10.10
C LYS A 54 -22.84 48.16 9.34
N TRP A 55 -23.50 48.83 8.38
CA TRP A 55 -24.55 48.21 7.57
C TRP A 55 -24.01 47.14 6.63
N PHE A 56 -22.85 47.37 6.00
CA PHE A 56 -22.22 46.37 5.17
C PHE A 56 -21.76 45.13 5.95
N ILE A 57 -21.29 45.27 7.19
CA ILE A 57 -20.98 44.12 8.07
C ILE A 57 -22.23 43.29 8.33
N GLN A 58 -23.36 43.92 8.62
CA GLN A 58 -24.62 43.21 8.84
C GLN A 58 -25.05 42.43 7.59
N ALA A 59 -25.12 43.09 6.44
CA ALA A 59 -25.50 42.43 5.18
C ALA A 59 -24.50 41.34 4.76
N SER A 60 -23.19 41.59 4.92
CA SER A 60 -22.15 40.60 4.65
C SER A 60 -22.28 39.38 5.55
N ARG A 61 -22.57 39.54 6.84
CA ARG A 61 -22.82 38.42 7.78
C ARG A 61 -23.99 37.55 7.36
N GLN A 62 -24.92 38.06 6.56
CA GLN A 62 -26.01 37.29 5.96
C GLN A 62 -25.60 36.52 4.68
N GLY A 63 -24.34 36.64 4.26
CA GLY A 63 -23.83 36.02 3.04
C GLY A 63 -24.15 36.80 1.77
N ASN A 64 -24.34 38.12 1.87
CA ASN A 64 -24.51 38.98 0.70
C ASN A 64 -23.15 39.31 0.04
N ASP A 65 -23.02 38.91 -1.23
CA ASP A 65 -21.80 39.04 -2.01
C ASP A 65 -21.42 40.51 -2.26
N GLU A 66 -22.40 41.35 -2.58
CA GLU A 66 -22.20 42.76 -2.88
C GLU A 66 -21.72 43.53 -1.64
N ALA A 67 -22.33 43.28 -0.48
CA ALA A 67 -21.88 43.84 0.78
C ALA A 67 -20.42 43.45 1.09
N THR A 68 -20.02 42.21 0.79
CA THR A 68 -18.64 41.74 0.99
C THR A 68 -17.66 42.45 0.07
N GLN A 69 -18.02 42.69 -1.19
CA GLN A 69 -17.21 43.47 -2.14
C GLN A 69 -17.06 44.93 -1.70
N LEU A 70 -18.14 45.54 -1.20
CA LEU A 70 -18.12 46.91 -0.68
C LEU A 70 -17.24 47.02 0.58
N LEU A 71 -17.30 46.04 1.49
CA LEU A 71 -16.36 45.98 2.62
C LEU A 71 -14.90 45.86 2.17
N GLN A 72 -14.63 45.05 1.15
CA GLN A 72 -13.27 44.94 0.59
C GLN A 72 -12.79 46.26 -0.02
N LYS A 73 -13.69 47.03 -0.64
CA LYS A 73 -13.41 48.39 -1.12
C LYS A 73 -13.09 49.32 0.06
N CYS A 74 -13.94 49.37 1.08
CA CYS A 74 -13.76 50.19 2.28
C CYS A 74 -12.44 49.86 3.01
N GLN A 75 -12.06 48.58 3.06
CA GLN A 75 -10.79 48.13 3.64
C GLN A 75 -9.58 48.65 2.86
N LYS A 76 -9.64 48.63 1.51
CA LYS A 76 -8.57 49.15 0.65
C LYS A 76 -8.43 50.67 0.75
N THR A 77 -9.55 51.39 0.82
CA THR A 77 -9.56 52.86 0.91
C THR A 77 -9.43 53.38 2.35
N LYS A 78 -9.42 52.48 3.35
CA LYS A 78 -9.50 52.79 4.79
C LYS A 78 -10.70 53.67 5.16
N THR A 79 -11.78 53.63 4.37
CA THR A 79 -12.98 54.43 4.63
C THR A 79 -13.84 53.73 5.69
N GLY A 80 -14.09 54.39 6.83
CA GLY A 80 -14.97 53.88 7.88
C GLY A 80 -14.42 52.71 8.70
N ILE A 81 -13.14 52.35 8.52
CA ILE A 81 -12.49 51.27 9.28
C ILE A 81 -11.95 51.84 10.59
N THR A 82 -12.39 51.28 11.71
CA THR A 82 -11.99 51.65 13.07
C THR A 82 -11.39 50.44 13.77
N GLU A 83 -10.62 50.66 14.85
CA GLU A 83 -10.05 49.55 15.64
C GLU A 83 -11.15 48.60 16.19
N PHE A 84 -12.38 49.09 16.37
CA PHE A 84 -13.51 48.30 16.86
C PHE A 84 -14.17 47.43 15.78
N ASN A 85 -14.20 47.87 14.52
CA ASN A 85 -14.87 47.13 13.43
C ASN A 85 -13.90 46.34 12.55
N LYS A 86 -12.59 46.58 12.68
CA LYS A 86 -11.55 45.97 11.84
C LYS A 86 -11.59 44.45 11.81
N GLU A 87 -11.70 43.80 12.97
CA GLU A 87 -11.76 42.33 13.06
C GLU A 87 -13.01 41.78 12.36
N ASP A 88 -14.15 42.48 12.47
CA ASP A 88 -15.40 42.09 11.84
C ASP A 88 -15.36 42.25 10.31
N VAL A 89 -14.70 43.30 9.83
CA VAL A 89 -14.46 43.51 8.40
C VAL A 89 -13.52 42.44 7.85
N GLU A 90 -12.40 42.18 8.55
CA GLU A 90 -11.47 41.11 8.16
C GLU A 90 -12.14 39.74 8.14
N TRP A 91 -12.96 39.43 9.15
CA TRP A 91 -13.74 38.21 9.17
C TRP A 91 -14.71 38.14 8.00
N CYS A 92 -15.45 39.21 7.71
CA CYS A 92 -16.38 39.27 6.58
C CYS A 92 -15.69 39.08 5.23
N VAL A 93 -14.52 39.68 5.02
CA VAL A 93 -13.79 39.59 3.74
C VAL A 93 -13.13 38.23 3.57
N ASN A 94 -12.60 37.63 4.63
CA ASN A 94 -11.87 36.36 4.56
C ASN A 94 -12.77 35.11 4.66
N THR A 95 -14.02 35.26 5.08
CA THR A 95 -14.95 34.14 5.24
C THR A 95 -15.77 33.90 3.97
N SER A 96 -15.88 32.63 3.54
CA SER A 96 -16.70 32.27 2.37
C SER A 96 -18.19 32.54 2.58
N ASN A 97 -18.93 32.91 1.53
CA ASN A 97 -20.36 33.21 1.66
C ASN A 97 -21.17 32.00 2.10
N LEU A 98 -20.78 30.78 1.71
CA LEU A 98 -21.39 29.56 2.25
C LEU A 98 -21.27 29.51 3.78
N GLU A 99 -20.08 29.79 4.34
CA GLU A 99 -19.88 29.80 5.79
C GLU A 99 -20.76 30.84 6.48
N LYS A 100 -20.89 32.03 5.91
CA LYS A 100 -21.73 33.10 6.47
C LYS A 100 -23.19 32.68 6.51
N LYS A 101 -23.72 32.12 5.42
CA LYS A 101 -25.10 31.62 5.33
C LYS A 101 -25.35 30.44 6.28
N VAL A 102 -24.41 29.50 6.37
CA VAL A 102 -24.48 28.39 7.33
C VAL A 102 -24.49 28.90 8.77
N ARG A 103 -23.65 29.89 9.10
CA ARG A 103 -23.64 30.49 10.44
C ARG A 103 -24.92 31.25 10.74
N GLN A 104 -25.48 32.00 9.78
CA GLN A 104 -26.76 32.68 9.94
C GLN A 104 -27.90 31.68 10.17
N ALA A 105 -27.97 30.61 9.38
CA ALA A 105 -28.96 29.54 9.56
C ALA A 105 -28.81 28.87 10.93
N ALA A 106 -27.57 28.60 11.37
CA ALA A 106 -27.29 28.03 12.68
C ALA A 106 -27.74 28.95 13.82
N ARG A 107 -27.58 30.28 13.69
CA ARG A 107 -28.10 31.26 14.65
C ARG A 107 -29.62 31.22 14.73
N LYS A 108 -30.31 31.26 13.59
CA LYS A 108 -31.78 31.16 13.53
C LYS A 108 -32.29 29.86 14.17
N LEU A 109 -31.61 28.73 13.91
CA LEU A 109 -31.88 27.46 14.55
C LEU A 109 -31.69 27.54 16.08
N TYR A 110 -30.58 28.12 16.55
CA TYR A 110 -30.32 28.27 17.98
C TYR A 110 -31.37 29.14 18.67
N THR A 111 -31.74 30.28 18.09
CA THR A 111 -32.79 31.15 18.62
C THR A 111 -34.13 30.41 18.74
N LYS A 112 -34.48 29.59 17.76
CA LYS A 112 -35.70 28.77 17.79
C LYS A 112 -35.62 27.57 18.75
N MET A 113 -34.43 27.07 19.06
CA MET A 113 -34.25 26.08 20.14
C MET A 113 -34.33 26.74 21.52
N ASN A 114 -33.94 28.00 21.62
CA ASN A 114 -33.91 28.77 22.85
C ASN A 114 -35.20 29.56 23.10
N ASP A 115 -36.33 28.86 23.22
CA ASP A 115 -37.65 29.47 23.48
C ASP A 115 -37.69 30.29 24.78
N THR A 116 -36.75 30.06 25.70
CA THR A 116 -36.65 30.77 26.99
C THR A 116 -35.73 32.00 26.94
N HIS A 117 -35.11 32.30 25.79
CA HIS A 117 -34.16 33.40 25.60
C HIS A 117 -33.04 33.47 26.67
N LYS A 118 -32.58 32.32 27.18
CA LYS A 118 -31.46 32.24 28.13
C LYS A 118 -30.13 32.47 27.39
N GLU A 119 -29.17 33.15 28.00
CA GLU A 119 -27.83 33.31 27.37
C GLU A 119 -27.11 31.97 27.16
N VAL A 120 -27.43 30.96 27.97
CA VAL A 120 -26.81 29.63 27.95
C VAL A 120 -27.89 28.56 28.15
N LEU A 121 -27.89 27.53 27.31
CA LEU A 121 -28.72 26.34 27.51
C LEU A 121 -27.95 25.30 28.34
N SER A 122 -28.62 24.69 29.32
CA SER A 122 -28.14 23.46 29.95
C SER A 122 -28.24 22.30 28.96
N LYS A 123 -27.46 21.24 29.20
CA LYS A 123 -27.50 20.03 28.38
C LYS A 123 -28.89 19.39 28.30
N GLU A 124 -29.65 19.39 29.40
CA GLU A 124 -31.01 18.82 29.44
C GLU A 124 -32.01 19.67 28.66
N ASP A 125 -31.93 21.00 28.81
CA ASP A 125 -32.73 21.96 28.05
C ASP A 125 -32.44 21.82 26.54
N TYR A 126 -31.15 21.65 26.17
CA TYR A 126 -30.72 21.44 24.80
C TYR A 126 -31.23 20.11 24.20
N ILE A 127 -31.11 18.99 24.92
CA ILE A 127 -31.62 17.70 24.44
C ILE A 127 -33.13 17.77 24.18
N THR A 128 -33.86 18.45 25.06
CA THR A 128 -35.31 18.65 24.92
C THR A 128 -35.65 19.56 23.74
N ALA A 129 -34.89 20.64 23.55
CA ALA A 129 -35.06 21.55 22.42
C ALA A 129 -34.77 20.85 21.07
N VAL A 130 -33.69 20.07 20.98
CA VAL A 130 -33.35 19.32 19.76
C VAL A 130 -34.48 18.35 19.38
N LYS A 131 -35.01 17.58 20.35
CA LYS A 131 -36.13 16.65 20.12
C LYS A 131 -37.39 17.36 19.59
N ARG A 132 -37.66 18.58 20.08
CA ARG A 132 -38.80 19.40 19.63
C ARG A 132 -38.61 19.86 18.19
N VAL A 133 -37.39 20.27 17.84
CA VAL A 133 -37.10 20.92 16.57
C VAL A 133 -36.95 19.93 15.41
N THR A 134 -36.47 18.71 15.64
CA THR A 134 -36.30 17.69 14.58
C THR A 134 -37.57 16.87 14.29
N GLY A 135 -38.65 17.05 15.05
CA GLY A 135 -39.94 16.42 14.77
C GLY A 135 -39.95 14.88 14.72
N GLY A 136 -38.92 14.23 15.29
CA GLY A 136 -38.77 12.77 15.28
C GLY A 136 -37.82 12.20 14.23
N ASP A 137 -37.13 13.02 13.41
CA ASP A 137 -36.05 12.51 12.56
C ASP A 137 -34.85 12.06 13.44
N VAL A 138 -34.64 10.75 13.48
CA VAL A 138 -33.62 10.10 14.31
C VAL A 138 -32.20 10.52 13.90
N LEU A 139 -31.95 10.73 12.61
CA LEU A 139 -30.63 11.07 12.10
C LEU A 139 -30.28 12.52 12.43
N GLU A 140 -31.20 13.45 12.16
CA GLU A 140 -31.01 14.88 12.46
C GLU A 140 -30.83 15.11 13.96
N GLN A 141 -31.65 14.44 14.77
CA GLN A 141 -31.53 14.46 16.23
C GLN A 141 -30.14 13.98 16.67
N LYS A 142 -29.68 12.82 16.17
CA LYS A 142 -28.36 12.25 16.49
C LYS A 142 -27.25 13.25 16.15
N LEU A 143 -27.34 13.93 15.00
CA LEU A 143 -26.32 14.85 14.52
C LEU A 143 -26.24 16.15 15.34
N LEU A 144 -27.38 16.70 15.77
CA LEU A 144 -27.44 17.89 16.62
C LEU A 144 -27.05 17.57 18.06
N LEU A 145 -27.47 16.43 18.61
CA LEU A 145 -27.05 15.98 19.93
C LEU A 145 -25.53 15.78 20.00
N ALA A 146 -24.94 15.17 18.97
CA ALA A 146 -23.50 14.98 18.89
C ALA A 146 -22.74 16.33 18.82
N ALA A 147 -23.31 17.36 18.17
CA ALA A 147 -22.74 18.70 18.17
C ALA A 147 -22.79 19.33 19.58
N GLY A 148 -23.92 19.20 20.28
CA GLY A 148 -24.09 19.70 21.65
C GLY A 148 -23.15 19.01 22.66
N LYS A 149 -22.95 17.69 22.53
CA LYS A 149 -22.04 16.93 23.38
C LYS A 149 -20.58 17.39 23.27
N LYS A 150 -20.18 17.89 22.10
CA LYS A 150 -18.84 18.44 21.89
C LYS A 150 -18.62 19.79 22.58
N ILE A 151 -19.68 20.57 22.72
CA ILE A 151 -19.64 21.91 23.34
C ILE A 151 -19.41 21.76 24.85
N GLY A 152 -20.12 20.81 25.48
CA GLY A 152 -20.03 20.56 26.92
C GLY A 152 -21.39 20.72 27.59
N ASP A 153 -21.38 21.05 28.88
CA ASP A 153 -22.61 21.11 29.70
C ASP A 153 -23.36 22.44 29.59
N SER A 154 -22.70 23.48 29.09
CA SER A 154 -23.24 24.83 28.89
C SER A 154 -23.11 25.25 27.42
N ILE A 155 -24.23 25.34 26.71
CA ILE A 155 -24.24 25.60 25.26
C ILE A 155 -24.61 27.05 24.97
N ASN A 156 -23.62 27.85 24.53
CA ASN A 156 -23.80 29.22 24.06
C ASN A 156 -24.00 29.28 22.53
N GLU A 157 -24.61 30.36 22.03
CA GLU A 157 -24.91 30.56 20.60
C GLU A 157 -23.64 30.54 19.73
N THR A 158 -22.62 31.30 20.13
CA THR A 158 -21.37 31.47 19.37
C THR A 158 -20.63 30.16 19.13
N GLU A 159 -20.58 29.29 20.14
CA GLU A 159 -19.89 28.02 20.12
C GLU A 159 -20.68 26.97 19.36
N PHE A 160 -22.01 26.96 19.54
CA PHE A 160 -22.92 26.15 18.73
C PHE A 160 -22.75 26.45 17.24
N VAL A 161 -22.84 27.73 16.86
CA VAL A 161 -22.69 28.19 15.47
C VAL A 161 -21.31 27.83 14.91
N LYS A 162 -20.25 28.02 15.70
CA LYS A 162 -18.88 27.72 15.29
C LYS A 162 -18.66 26.22 15.06
N ILE A 163 -19.16 25.36 15.95
CA ILE A 163 -19.03 23.90 15.82
C ILE A 163 -19.86 23.38 14.65
N LEU A 164 -21.09 23.87 14.48
CA LEU A 164 -21.97 23.46 13.40
C LEU A 164 -21.39 23.86 12.03
N SER A 165 -20.91 25.09 11.91
CA SER A 165 -20.24 25.62 10.72
C SER A 165 -19.00 24.79 10.36
N LYS A 166 -18.10 24.52 11.32
CA LYS A 166 -16.91 23.70 11.08
C LYS A 166 -17.26 22.26 10.68
N LYS A 167 -18.32 21.68 11.25
CA LYS A 167 -18.79 20.33 10.93
C LYS A 167 -19.30 20.24 9.49
N ILE A 168 -20.13 21.20 9.09
CA ILE A 168 -20.72 21.27 7.74
C ILE A 168 -19.64 21.46 6.66
N GLN A 169 -18.58 22.22 6.97
CA GLN A 169 -17.45 22.42 6.07
C GLN A 169 -16.46 21.24 5.99
N GLY A 170 -16.55 20.27 6.90
CA GLY A 170 -15.58 19.18 7.01
C GLY A 170 -14.28 19.54 7.72
N ASN A 171 -14.21 20.71 8.36
CA ASN A 171 -13.08 21.15 9.19
C ASN A 171 -13.08 20.51 10.60
N LEU A 172 -14.20 19.88 10.99
CA LEU A 172 -14.35 19.21 12.28
C LEU A 172 -15.17 17.92 12.14
N THR A 173 -14.54 16.78 12.39
CA THR A 173 -15.21 15.47 12.44
C THR A 173 -15.50 15.08 13.89
N LEU A 174 -16.77 14.82 14.21
CA LEU A 174 -17.17 14.29 15.51
C LEU A 174 -16.75 12.83 15.67
N THR A 175 -16.28 12.46 16.87
CA THR A 175 -15.88 11.09 17.17
C THR A 175 -17.07 10.14 17.23
N SER A 176 -16.87 8.85 16.96
CA SER A 176 -17.92 7.83 17.13
C SER A 176 -18.44 7.82 18.57
N GLU A 177 -17.57 8.02 19.57
CA GLU A 177 -17.98 8.23 20.97
C GLU A 177 -18.87 9.47 21.19
N GLU A 178 -18.66 10.56 20.44
CA GLU A 178 -19.52 11.75 20.46
C GLU A 178 -20.86 11.50 19.75
N THR A 179 -20.90 10.55 18.80
CA THR A 179 -22.06 10.30 17.92
C THR A 179 -23.00 9.21 18.46
N GLU A 180 -22.52 8.27 19.29
CA GLU A 180 -23.30 7.11 19.73
C GLU A 180 -23.79 7.21 21.20
N GLU A 181 -25.11 7.11 21.36
CA GLU A 181 -25.76 6.84 22.65
C GLU A 181 -25.87 5.33 22.87
N HIS A 182 -24.75 4.65 23.14
CA HIS A 182 -24.85 3.32 23.76
C HIS A 182 -25.54 3.46 25.12
N SER A 183 -26.36 2.46 25.48
CA SER A 183 -27.10 2.44 26.74
C SER A 183 -26.16 2.65 27.93
N SER A 184 -26.66 3.30 28.99
CA SER A 184 -25.89 3.51 30.22
C SER A 184 -25.37 2.18 30.80
N GLU A 185 -26.19 1.13 30.69
CA GLU A 185 -25.85 -0.25 31.08
C GLU A 185 -24.69 -0.84 30.27
N TYR A 186 -24.68 -0.62 28.94
CA TYR A 186 -23.58 -1.03 28.08
C TYR A 186 -22.29 -0.29 28.46
N LYS A 187 -22.34 1.03 28.66
CA LYS A 187 -21.15 1.83 28.99
C LYS A 187 -20.52 1.42 30.33
N SER A 188 -21.33 1.12 31.35
CA SER A 188 -20.86 0.71 32.68
C SER A 188 -20.40 -0.75 32.78
N ALA A 189 -20.69 -1.60 31.79
CA ALA A 189 -20.31 -3.01 31.81
C ALA A 189 -18.79 -3.23 31.57
N GLY A 190 -18.20 -4.23 32.23
CA GLY A 190 -16.82 -4.65 32.00
C GLY A 190 -16.60 -5.23 30.59
N ILE A 191 -15.36 -5.24 30.09
CA ILE A 191 -15.02 -5.64 28.71
C ILE A 191 -15.56 -7.05 28.38
N VAL A 192 -15.43 -8.01 29.30
CA VAL A 192 -15.93 -9.38 29.12
C VAL A 192 -17.46 -9.42 29.09
N THR A 193 -18.12 -8.65 29.96
CA THR A 193 -19.59 -8.57 30.03
C THR A 193 -20.16 -7.89 28.78
N LYS A 194 -19.48 -6.88 28.22
CA LYS A 194 -19.83 -6.26 26.94
C LYS A 194 -19.84 -7.30 25.81
N VAL A 195 -18.76 -8.07 25.68
CA VAL A 195 -18.62 -9.09 24.63
C VAL A 195 -19.65 -10.21 24.77
N TYR A 196 -19.94 -10.69 25.99
CA TYR A 196 -20.85 -11.82 26.20
C TYR A 196 -22.34 -11.43 26.23
N ARG A 197 -22.69 -10.32 26.88
CA ARG A 197 -24.10 -9.90 27.10
C ARG A 197 -24.64 -9.03 25.97
N TYR A 198 -23.77 -8.27 25.31
CA TYR A 198 -24.13 -7.40 24.19
C TYR A 198 -23.17 -7.62 23.00
N PRO A 199 -23.13 -8.85 22.42
CA PRO A 199 -22.15 -9.19 21.38
C PRO A 199 -22.31 -8.34 20.12
N LYS A 200 -23.56 -8.03 19.73
CA LYS A 200 -23.86 -7.20 18.56
C LYS A 200 -23.44 -5.73 18.76
N GLU A 201 -23.83 -5.13 19.88
CA GLU A 201 -23.46 -3.73 20.20
C GLU A 201 -21.95 -3.60 20.39
N THR A 202 -21.29 -4.61 20.97
CA THR A 202 -19.83 -4.64 21.13
C THR A 202 -19.11 -4.80 19.81
N PHE A 203 -19.60 -5.68 18.94
CA PHE A 203 -19.03 -5.81 17.60
C PHE A 203 -19.16 -4.50 16.82
N GLN A 204 -20.32 -3.85 16.87
CA GLN A 204 -20.54 -2.57 16.20
C GLN A 204 -19.66 -1.47 16.79
N ALA A 205 -19.57 -1.35 18.11
CA ALA A 205 -18.72 -0.36 18.77
C ALA A 205 -17.23 -0.57 18.46
N ILE A 206 -16.73 -1.82 18.55
CA ILE A 206 -15.34 -2.15 18.20
C ILE A 206 -15.07 -1.88 16.73
N PHE A 207 -16.00 -2.25 15.84
CA PHE A 207 -15.85 -2.01 14.41
C PHE A 207 -15.83 -0.52 14.10
N GLU A 208 -16.76 0.27 14.66
CA GLU A 208 -16.83 1.71 14.42
C GLU A 208 -15.65 2.47 15.05
N GLN A 209 -15.22 2.09 16.26
CA GLN A 209 -14.06 2.68 16.92
C GLN A 209 -12.77 2.26 16.21
N GLY A 210 -12.62 0.99 15.83
CA GLY A 210 -11.47 0.50 15.05
C GLY A 210 -11.38 1.19 13.69
N PHE A 211 -12.51 1.29 12.99
CA PHE A 211 -12.61 2.00 11.72
C PHE A 211 -12.24 3.49 11.85
N GLU A 212 -12.70 4.15 12.92
CA GLU A 212 -12.32 5.54 13.21
C GLU A 212 -10.83 5.70 13.53
N THR A 213 -10.27 4.83 14.37
CA THR A 213 -8.85 4.85 14.74
C THR A 213 -7.96 4.61 13.52
N VAL A 214 -8.28 3.62 12.68
CA VAL A 214 -7.56 3.37 11.42
C VAL A 214 -7.68 4.58 10.49
N SER A 215 -8.85 5.22 10.41
CA SER A 215 -9.04 6.41 9.60
C SER A 215 -8.21 7.61 10.10
N LYS A 216 -8.17 7.89 11.41
CA LYS A 216 -7.50 9.07 11.96
C LYS A 216 -6.00 8.88 12.18
N GLU A 217 -5.62 7.75 12.76
CA GLU A 217 -4.26 7.47 13.22
C GLU A 217 -3.55 6.45 12.33
N GLY A 218 -4.27 5.72 11.46
CA GLY A 218 -3.69 4.68 10.63
C GLY A 218 -2.50 5.19 9.81
N MET A 219 -2.60 6.38 9.21
CA MET A 219 -1.49 6.96 8.46
C MET A 219 -0.28 7.26 9.35
N ASN A 220 -0.51 7.80 10.55
CA ASN A 220 0.57 8.06 11.52
C ASN A 220 1.26 6.75 11.92
N TRP A 221 0.47 5.69 12.15
CA TRP A 221 0.98 4.35 12.42
C TRP A 221 1.78 3.78 11.24
N VAL A 222 1.30 3.90 9.99
CA VAL A 222 2.09 3.47 8.83
C VAL A 222 3.41 4.24 8.74
N THR A 223 3.36 5.57 8.88
CA THR A 223 4.58 6.40 8.81
C THR A 223 5.56 6.11 9.93
N SER A 224 5.10 5.58 11.07
CA SER A 224 5.99 5.14 12.16
C SER A 224 6.77 3.87 11.85
N LEU A 225 6.31 3.07 10.88
CA LEU A 225 7.04 1.90 10.37
C LEU A 225 8.20 2.33 9.45
N ILE A 226 8.10 3.52 8.86
CA ILE A 226 9.16 4.08 8.02
C ILE A 226 10.22 4.69 8.95
N PRO A 227 11.48 4.26 8.87
CA PRO A 227 12.54 4.78 9.72
C PRO A 227 12.88 6.23 9.34
N THR A 228 12.23 7.22 9.95
CA THR A 228 12.46 8.65 9.68
C THR A 228 13.54 9.26 10.58
N ASN A 229 13.88 8.61 11.69
CA ASN A 229 14.87 9.11 12.63
C ASN A 229 16.29 8.66 12.25
N GLN A 230 17.28 9.53 12.46
CA GLN A 230 18.70 9.26 12.14
C GLN A 230 19.22 7.94 12.73
N ILE A 231 18.71 7.52 13.90
CA ILE A 231 19.10 6.26 14.55
C ILE A 231 18.54 5.04 13.80
N GLN A 232 17.30 5.12 13.32
CA GLN A 232 16.69 4.03 12.56
C GLN A 232 17.33 3.90 11.17
N LEU A 233 17.75 5.02 10.58
CA LEU A 233 18.53 5.05 9.35
C LEU A 233 19.91 4.40 9.54
N LEU A 234 20.57 4.63 10.68
CA LEU A 234 21.84 3.98 11.04
C LEU A 234 21.68 2.47 11.26
N ILE A 235 20.58 2.03 11.87
CA ILE A 235 20.25 0.59 12.00
C ILE A 235 20.00 -0.03 10.62
N LEU A 236 19.32 0.68 9.72
CA LEU A 236 19.09 0.25 8.34
C LEU A 236 20.42 0.12 7.57
N PHE A 237 21.32 1.09 7.68
CA PHE A 237 22.65 1.01 7.06
C PHE A 237 23.54 -0.07 7.68
N TYR A 238 23.40 -0.33 8.98
CA TYR A 238 24.06 -1.45 9.62
C TYR A 238 23.53 -2.79 9.10
N LEU A 239 22.21 -2.96 8.99
CA LEU A 239 21.60 -4.15 8.39
C LEU A 239 22.00 -4.31 6.93
N TYR A 240 22.06 -3.23 6.15
CA TYR A 240 22.50 -3.23 4.75
C TYR A 240 23.89 -3.88 4.58
N ASN A 241 24.82 -3.64 5.51
CA ASN A 241 26.16 -4.21 5.47
C ASN A 241 26.22 -5.73 5.77
N PHE A 242 25.11 -6.29 6.29
CA PHE A 242 24.94 -7.74 6.50
C PHE A 242 24.12 -8.42 5.40
N ILE A 243 23.52 -7.67 4.49
CA ILE A 243 22.63 -8.20 3.44
C ILE A 243 23.43 -8.30 2.14
N SER A 244 23.50 -9.49 1.55
CA SER A 244 24.08 -9.67 0.22
C SER A 244 23.22 -9.02 -0.87
N THR A 245 23.82 -8.56 -1.97
CA THR A 245 23.12 -7.98 -3.14
C THR A 245 21.85 -8.75 -3.56
N PRO A 246 21.86 -10.10 -3.72
CA PRO A 246 20.65 -10.85 -4.06
C PRO A 246 19.57 -10.84 -2.96
N MET A 247 19.95 -10.76 -1.69
CA MET A 247 18.98 -10.63 -0.59
C MET A 247 18.32 -9.24 -0.54
N ILE A 248 19.02 -8.19 -0.98
CA ILE A 248 18.43 -6.83 -1.11
C ILE A 248 17.36 -6.83 -2.19
N LEU A 249 17.65 -7.40 -3.36
CA LEU A 249 16.71 -7.50 -4.48
C LEU A 249 15.49 -8.36 -4.15
N LEU A 250 15.61 -9.29 -3.20
CA LEU A 250 14.47 -10.06 -2.69
C LEU A 250 13.64 -9.28 -1.65
N ILE A 251 14.29 -8.63 -0.67
CA ILE A 251 13.62 -8.07 0.51
C ILE A 251 13.02 -6.68 0.23
N VAL A 252 13.74 -5.81 -0.49
CA VAL A 252 13.33 -4.41 -0.66
C VAL A 252 12.03 -4.28 -1.45
N PRO A 253 11.87 -4.89 -2.65
CA PRO A 253 10.61 -4.82 -3.37
C PRO A 253 9.44 -5.38 -2.56
N LEU A 254 9.67 -6.44 -1.80
CA LEU A 254 8.65 -7.06 -0.95
C LEU A 254 8.20 -6.13 0.19
N LEU A 255 9.14 -5.49 0.89
CA LEU A 255 8.82 -4.51 1.94
C LEU A 255 8.07 -3.30 1.37
N VAL A 256 8.54 -2.75 0.24
CA VAL A 256 7.88 -1.60 -0.39
C VAL A 256 6.47 -1.98 -0.83
N PHE A 257 6.27 -3.17 -1.42
CA PHE A 257 4.94 -3.67 -1.80
C PHE A 257 3.98 -3.74 -0.61
N TYR A 258 4.39 -4.33 0.52
CA TYR A 258 3.51 -4.43 1.69
C TYR A 258 3.21 -3.08 2.32
N LEU A 259 4.21 -2.19 2.43
CA LEU A 259 4.01 -0.85 2.96
C LEU A 259 3.08 -0.02 2.07
N SER A 260 3.30 -0.02 0.75
CA SER A 260 2.47 0.74 -0.20
C SER A 260 1.05 0.19 -0.28
N ALA A 261 0.87 -1.14 -0.27
CA ALA A 261 -0.44 -1.78 -0.19
C ALA A 261 -1.18 -1.39 1.10
N LEU A 262 -0.48 -1.32 2.25
CA LEU A 262 -1.06 -0.92 3.51
C LEU A 262 -1.47 0.56 3.49
N VAL A 263 -0.63 1.44 2.93
CA VAL A 263 -0.99 2.86 2.69
C VAL A 263 -2.27 2.97 1.86
N MET A 264 -2.40 2.17 0.79
CA MET A 264 -3.60 2.16 -0.05
C MET A 264 -4.85 1.70 0.72
N ILE A 265 -4.74 0.67 1.56
CA ILE A 265 -5.84 0.17 2.40
C ILE A 265 -6.27 1.22 3.43
N VAL A 266 -5.32 1.87 4.11
CA VAL A 266 -5.62 2.93 5.09
C VAL A 266 -6.26 4.11 4.37
N ALA A 267 -5.75 4.50 3.21
CA ALA A 267 -6.31 5.57 2.40
C ALA A 267 -7.75 5.29 1.97
N THR A 268 -8.10 4.06 1.59
CA THR A 268 -9.47 3.70 1.19
C THR A 268 -10.44 3.70 2.37
N VAL A 269 -10.00 3.21 3.54
CA VAL A 269 -10.76 3.32 4.79
C VAL A 269 -11.02 4.81 5.15
N GLN A 270 -10.02 5.67 4.98
CA GLN A 270 -10.17 7.11 5.16
C GLN A 270 -11.18 7.72 4.18
N MET A 271 -11.21 7.28 2.91
CA MET A 271 -12.20 7.73 1.93
C MET A 271 -13.62 7.36 2.37
N PHE A 272 -13.84 6.12 2.82
CA PHE A 272 -15.15 5.68 3.34
C PHE A 272 -15.59 6.50 4.55
N TYR A 273 -14.68 6.74 5.50
CA TYR A 273 -14.99 7.56 6.68
C TYR A 273 -15.38 8.98 6.28
N LYS A 274 -14.59 9.63 5.43
CA LYS A 274 -14.88 11.01 4.97
C LYS A 274 -16.15 11.09 4.13
N LYS A 275 -16.46 10.08 3.31
CA LYS A 275 -17.71 9.99 2.55
C LYS A 275 -18.94 9.86 3.46
N LYS A 276 -18.88 9.01 4.49
CA LYS A 276 -19.93 8.89 5.50
C LYS A 276 -20.16 10.23 6.20
N LYS A 277 -19.10 10.89 6.65
CA LYS A 277 -19.18 12.19 7.32
C LYS A 277 -19.64 13.34 6.41
N MET A 278 -19.38 13.25 5.10
CA MET A 278 -19.94 14.18 4.11
C MET A 278 -21.47 14.04 4.00
N LYS A 279 -22.00 12.80 4.05
CA LYS A 279 -23.46 12.56 4.06
C LYS A 279 -24.10 13.14 5.33
N ASP A 280 -23.46 12.95 6.49
CA ASP A 280 -23.87 13.56 7.75
C ASP A 280 -23.88 15.10 7.68
N ALA A 281 -22.85 15.70 7.07
CA ALA A 281 -22.74 17.15 6.88
C ALA A 281 -23.82 17.68 5.92
N ALA A 282 -24.13 16.95 4.85
CA ALA A 282 -25.19 17.30 3.91
C ALA A 282 -26.59 17.19 4.54
N ALA A 283 -26.84 16.16 5.37
CA ALA A 283 -28.07 16.04 6.14
C ALA A 283 -28.23 17.23 7.11
N LEU A 284 -27.15 17.63 7.79
CA LEU A 284 -27.17 18.79 8.66
C LEU A 284 -27.39 20.11 7.89
N ALA A 285 -26.83 20.25 6.69
CA ALA A 285 -27.10 21.40 5.82
C ALA A 285 -28.56 21.44 5.35
N ASN A 286 -29.19 20.28 5.09
CA ASN A 286 -30.62 20.19 4.78
C ASN A 286 -31.47 20.69 5.95
N VAL A 287 -31.13 20.34 7.19
CA VAL A 287 -31.80 20.89 8.39
C VAL A 287 -31.70 22.41 8.39
N LEU A 288 -30.49 22.96 8.22
CA LEU A 288 -30.28 24.40 8.23
C LEU A 288 -31.01 25.14 7.10
N LYS A 289 -31.16 24.50 5.93
CA LYS A 289 -31.92 25.05 4.81
C LYS A 289 -33.39 25.34 5.17
N THR A 290 -33.97 24.64 6.14
CA THR A 290 -35.34 24.94 6.62
C THR A 290 -35.45 26.24 7.41
N TYR A 291 -34.32 26.75 7.94
CA TYR A 291 -34.26 28.01 8.71
C TYR A 291 -33.71 29.18 7.90
N ASP A 292 -32.98 28.90 6.82
CA ASP A 292 -32.48 29.91 5.90
C ASP A 292 -32.41 29.38 4.46
N VAL A 293 -33.15 30.01 3.55
CA VAL A 293 -33.21 29.64 2.12
C VAL A 293 -31.85 29.82 1.43
N GLY A 294 -30.94 30.63 2.00
CA GLY A 294 -29.62 30.89 1.44
C GLY A 294 -28.65 29.69 1.47
N VAL A 295 -28.91 28.65 2.26
CA VAL A 295 -27.99 27.50 2.38
C VAL A 295 -28.09 26.55 1.19
N ASP A 296 -27.05 26.52 0.35
CA ASP A 296 -26.90 25.53 -0.73
C ASP A 296 -26.17 24.26 -0.25
N VAL A 297 -26.90 23.15 -0.28
CA VAL A 297 -26.43 21.82 0.13
C VAL A 297 -25.44 21.25 -0.89
N ASN A 298 -25.58 21.58 -2.17
CA ASN A 298 -24.67 21.11 -3.22
C ASN A 298 -23.31 21.82 -3.14
N GLU A 299 -23.31 23.12 -2.85
CA GLU A 299 -22.10 23.89 -2.60
C GLU A 299 -21.37 23.37 -1.34
N THR A 300 -22.13 23.06 -0.28
CA THR A 300 -21.60 22.39 0.93
C THR A 300 -20.93 21.06 0.61
N ARG A 301 -21.61 20.18 -0.13
CA ARG A 301 -21.04 18.89 -0.54
C ARG A 301 -19.75 19.07 -1.34
N SER A 302 -19.74 20.07 -2.24
CA SER A 302 -18.56 20.40 -3.04
C SER A 302 -17.38 20.84 -2.16
N GLN A 303 -17.59 21.79 -1.25
CA GLN A 303 -16.53 22.28 -0.36
C GLN A 303 -16.00 21.17 0.57
N TYR A 304 -16.91 20.36 1.13
CA TYR A 304 -16.51 19.21 1.95
C TYR A 304 -15.64 18.24 1.15
N SER A 305 -16.02 17.95 -0.10
CA SER A 305 -15.25 17.07 -0.98
C SER A 305 -13.81 17.58 -1.18
N TRP A 306 -13.63 18.88 -1.41
CA TRP A 306 -12.32 19.51 -1.53
C TRP A 306 -11.46 19.35 -0.27
N ASN A 307 -12.03 19.66 0.90
CA ASN A 307 -11.34 19.51 2.19
C ASN A 307 -11.01 18.04 2.52
N SER A 308 -11.68 17.10 1.85
CA SER A 308 -11.53 15.67 2.07
C SER A 308 -10.64 14.94 1.05
N LEU A 309 -9.98 15.65 0.12
CA LEU A 309 -9.29 15.05 -1.03
C LEU A 309 -7.97 14.31 -0.68
N THR A 310 -7.32 14.65 0.44
CA THR A 310 -6.02 14.09 0.86
C THR A 310 -5.87 12.56 0.70
N PRO A 311 -6.78 11.70 1.21
CA PRO A 311 -6.66 10.25 1.06
C PRO A 311 -6.65 9.79 -0.40
N TYR A 312 -7.34 10.48 -1.32
CA TYR A 312 -7.29 10.14 -2.74
C TYR A 312 -5.90 10.38 -3.32
N LEU A 313 -5.27 11.51 -2.98
CA LEU A 313 -3.91 11.81 -3.41
C LEU A 313 -2.90 10.80 -2.87
N VAL A 314 -3.06 10.40 -1.60
CA VAL A 314 -2.21 9.37 -0.98
C VAL A 314 -2.37 8.02 -1.68
N PHE A 315 -3.61 7.63 -2.01
CA PHE A 315 -3.88 6.39 -2.75
C PHE A 315 -3.22 6.39 -4.14
N PHE A 316 -3.42 7.46 -4.93
CA PHE A 316 -2.82 7.55 -6.27
C PHE A 316 -1.30 7.70 -6.23
N GLY A 317 -0.72 8.25 -5.15
CA GLY A 317 0.72 8.25 -4.94
C GLY A 317 1.29 6.88 -4.56
N ALA A 318 0.56 6.08 -3.79
CA ALA A 318 0.98 4.74 -3.37
C ALA A 318 0.79 3.67 -4.46
N LEU A 319 -0.18 3.85 -5.35
CA LEU A 319 -0.51 2.88 -6.40
C LEU A 319 0.68 2.53 -7.31
N PRO A 320 1.42 3.48 -7.92
CA PRO A 320 2.60 3.16 -8.74
C PRO A 320 3.66 2.40 -7.97
N LEU A 321 3.89 2.74 -6.69
CA LEU A 321 4.83 2.04 -5.83
C LEU A 321 4.40 0.59 -5.64
N THR A 322 3.12 0.33 -5.38
CA THR A 322 2.59 -1.04 -5.28
C THR A 322 2.78 -1.83 -6.57
N VAL A 323 2.49 -1.24 -7.73
CA VAL A 323 2.62 -1.91 -9.03
C VAL A 323 4.08 -2.22 -9.35
N ILE A 324 4.98 -1.24 -9.21
CA ILE A 324 6.42 -1.42 -9.49
C ILE A 324 7.03 -2.45 -8.52
N SER A 325 6.70 -2.35 -7.23
CA SER A 325 7.22 -3.27 -6.22
C SER A 325 6.66 -4.68 -6.37
N PHE A 326 5.39 -4.83 -6.75
CA PHE A 326 4.82 -6.14 -7.12
C PHE A 326 5.54 -6.76 -8.32
N SER A 327 5.87 -5.93 -9.31
CA SER A 327 6.56 -6.33 -10.53
C SER A 327 7.97 -6.86 -10.23
N LEU A 328 8.71 -6.18 -9.36
CA LEU A 328 10.08 -6.54 -8.94
C LEU A 328 10.12 -7.67 -7.89
N ALA A 329 9.08 -7.83 -7.07
CA ALA A 329 9.08 -8.82 -5.99
C ALA A 329 8.95 -10.26 -6.49
N ASN A 330 9.54 -11.19 -5.75
CA ASN A 330 9.33 -12.61 -5.97
C ASN A 330 7.91 -13.02 -5.50
N LYS A 331 7.10 -13.50 -6.45
CA LYS A 331 5.67 -13.79 -6.28
C LYS A 331 5.41 -14.94 -5.31
N MET A 332 6.40 -15.81 -5.06
CA MET A 332 6.30 -16.91 -4.10
C MET A 332 6.12 -16.43 -2.64
N TYR A 333 6.57 -15.22 -2.31
CA TYR A 333 6.47 -14.65 -0.97
C TYR A 333 5.29 -13.70 -0.79
N ILE A 334 4.52 -13.46 -1.85
CA ILE A 334 3.31 -12.65 -1.82
C ILE A 334 2.12 -13.62 -1.80
N PRO A 335 1.23 -13.55 -0.79
CA PRO A 335 0.00 -14.34 -0.76
C PRO A 335 -0.97 -13.78 -1.80
N CYS A 336 -0.73 -14.12 -3.07
CA CYS A 336 -1.42 -13.54 -4.23
C CYS A 336 -2.93 -13.84 -4.18
N SER A 337 -3.35 -15.02 -3.71
CA SER A 337 -4.77 -15.35 -3.56
C SER A 337 -5.49 -14.42 -2.58
N GLU A 338 -4.87 -14.13 -1.44
CA GLU A 338 -5.41 -13.29 -0.38
C GLU A 338 -5.49 -11.84 -0.84
N PHE A 339 -4.41 -11.35 -1.45
CA PHE A 339 -4.39 -9.99 -1.97
C PHE A 339 -5.37 -9.81 -3.13
N CYS A 340 -5.57 -10.82 -3.99
CA CYS A 340 -6.56 -10.80 -5.07
C CYS A 340 -8.00 -10.67 -4.53
N ILE A 341 -8.38 -11.48 -3.53
CA ILE A 341 -9.71 -11.39 -2.90
C ILE A 341 -9.87 -10.05 -2.17
N LEU A 342 -8.83 -9.57 -1.49
CA LEU A 342 -8.83 -8.28 -0.82
C LEU A 342 -9.03 -7.11 -1.81
N ALA A 343 -8.30 -7.12 -2.93
CA ALA A 343 -8.42 -6.11 -3.99
C ALA A 343 -9.82 -6.12 -4.63
N GLY A 344 -10.37 -7.31 -4.91
CA GLY A 344 -11.74 -7.46 -5.41
C GLY A 344 -12.79 -6.96 -4.41
N ALA A 345 -12.61 -7.27 -3.12
CA ALA A 345 -13.49 -6.78 -2.05
C ALA A 345 -13.45 -5.25 -1.95
N PHE A 346 -12.26 -4.63 -1.98
CA PHE A 346 -12.14 -3.17 -2.00
C PHE A 346 -12.71 -2.54 -3.26
N ALA A 347 -12.59 -3.16 -4.44
CA ALA A 347 -13.24 -2.69 -5.66
C ALA A 347 -14.78 -2.66 -5.47
N GLY A 348 -15.37 -3.74 -4.98
CA GLY A 348 -16.82 -3.82 -4.71
C GLY A 348 -17.29 -2.84 -3.63
N LEU A 349 -16.54 -2.71 -2.53
CA LEU A 349 -16.85 -1.75 -1.46
C LEU A 349 -16.70 -0.30 -1.95
N CYS A 350 -15.68 0.01 -2.77
CA CYS A 350 -15.52 1.34 -3.36
C CYS A 350 -16.68 1.69 -4.29
N PHE A 351 -17.16 0.73 -5.08
CA PHE A 351 -18.32 0.94 -5.95
C PHE A 351 -19.58 1.27 -5.13
N THR A 352 -19.87 0.50 -4.09
CA THR A 352 -21.11 0.65 -3.30
C THR A 352 -21.08 1.80 -2.29
N ALA A 353 -19.96 2.00 -1.58
CA ALA A 353 -19.87 2.97 -0.50
C ALA A 353 -19.55 4.40 -0.98
N LEU A 354 -18.85 4.53 -2.11
CA LEU A 354 -18.33 5.80 -2.60
C LEU A 354 -19.18 6.43 -3.72
N SER A 355 -19.93 5.61 -4.47
CA SER A 355 -20.88 6.08 -5.49
C SER A 355 -22.22 6.50 -4.86
N ASP A 356 -22.64 7.75 -5.08
CA ASP A 356 -23.92 8.26 -4.58
C ASP A 356 -25.07 8.08 -5.58
N SER A 357 -24.75 7.81 -6.84
CA SER A 357 -25.72 7.64 -7.93
C SER A 357 -25.25 6.51 -8.85
N HIS A 358 -26.03 5.44 -8.91
CA HIS A 358 -25.81 4.33 -9.85
C HIS A 358 -26.29 4.74 -11.24
N ASP A 359 -25.71 5.81 -11.78
CA ASP A 359 -26.04 6.29 -13.11
C ASP A 359 -25.68 5.21 -14.13
N MET A 360 -26.49 5.07 -15.18
CA MET A 360 -26.30 4.04 -16.21
C MET A 360 -24.89 4.07 -16.83
N LEU A 361 -24.25 5.24 -16.92
CA LEU A 361 -22.86 5.36 -17.39
C LEU A 361 -21.85 4.64 -16.47
N MET A 362 -22.08 4.63 -15.16
CA MET A 362 -21.19 4.00 -14.18
C MET A 362 -21.29 2.49 -14.26
N ILE A 363 -22.52 1.98 -14.34
CA ILE A 363 -22.79 0.55 -14.52
C ILE A 363 -22.18 0.09 -15.83
N LEU A 364 -22.37 0.84 -16.91
CA LEU A 364 -21.84 0.53 -18.22
C LEU A 364 -20.30 0.53 -18.23
N ALA A 365 -19.65 1.48 -17.55
CA ALA A 365 -18.19 1.50 -17.41
C ALA A 365 -17.66 0.26 -16.65
N VAL A 366 -18.33 -0.17 -15.57
CA VAL A 366 -17.97 -1.40 -14.84
C VAL A 366 -18.16 -2.64 -15.72
N VAL A 367 -19.25 -2.71 -16.49
CA VAL A 367 -19.52 -3.82 -17.42
C VAL A 367 -18.45 -3.90 -18.50
N PHE A 368 -18.10 -2.78 -19.15
CA PHE A 368 -17.04 -2.77 -20.16
C PHE A 368 -15.66 -3.11 -19.56
N ASN A 369 -15.37 -2.63 -18.35
CA ASN A 369 -14.14 -3.01 -17.64
C ASN A 369 -14.09 -4.51 -17.30
N LEU A 370 -15.22 -5.09 -16.90
CA LEU A 370 -15.35 -6.54 -16.69
C LEU A 370 -15.08 -7.32 -17.98
N ILE A 371 -15.71 -6.93 -19.10
CA ILE A 371 -15.51 -7.55 -20.42
C ILE A 371 -14.04 -7.44 -20.85
N ALA A 372 -13.41 -6.28 -20.64
CA ALA A 372 -11.98 -6.06 -20.94
C ALA A 372 -11.05 -6.99 -20.14
N SER A 373 -11.38 -7.24 -18.86
CA SER A 373 -10.57 -8.11 -17.98
C SER A 373 -10.89 -9.60 -18.07
N LEU A 374 -12.02 -9.97 -18.69
CA LEU A 374 -12.51 -11.34 -18.77
C LEU A 374 -11.53 -12.34 -19.39
N PRO A 375 -10.74 -12.00 -20.44
CA PRO A 375 -9.74 -12.91 -21.00
C PRO A 375 -8.72 -13.39 -19.95
N THR A 376 -8.28 -12.52 -19.04
CA THR A 376 -7.31 -12.86 -17.98
C THR A 376 -7.87 -13.91 -17.02
N PHE A 377 -9.16 -13.82 -16.69
CA PHE A 377 -9.81 -14.79 -15.81
C PHE A 377 -10.01 -16.14 -16.48
N VAL A 378 -10.38 -16.13 -17.77
CA VAL A 378 -10.70 -17.35 -18.50
C VAL A 378 -9.46 -18.13 -18.90
N ASN A 379 -8.35 -17.47 -19.23
CA ASN A 379 -7.10 -18.17 -19.58
C ASN A 379 -6.56 -19.04 -18.42
N SER A 380 -6.95 -18.76 -17.18
CA SER A 380 -6.57 -19.55 -15.99
C SER A 380 -7.59 -20.66 -15.64
N LEU A 381 -8.67 -20.83 -16.40
CA LEU A 381 -9.63 -21.93 -16.21
C LEU A 381 -9.09 -23.23 -16.85
N PRO A 382 -9.43 -24.41 -16.28
CA PRO A 382 -9.09 -25.69 -16.90
C PRO A 382 -9.69 -25.77 -18.31
N GLN A 383 -8.85 -26.14 -19.29
CA GLN A 383 -9.21 -26.12 -20.70
C GLN A 383 -10.22 -27.21 -21.05
N ILE A 384 -11.50 -26.88 -21.01
CA ILE A 384 -12.58 -27.71 -21.57
C ILE A 384 -12.71 -27.35 -23.06
N PRO A 385 -12.48 -28.26 -24.02
CA PRO A 385 -12.22 -27.92 -25.41
C PRO A 385 -13.37 -27.14 -26.10
N PHE A 386 -14.63 -27.52 -25.86
CA PHE A 386 -15.78 -26.83 -26.45
C PHE A 386 -16.01 -25.42 -25.87
N ILE A 387 -15.88 -25.27 -24.55
CA ILE A 387 -16.07 -24.01 -23.84
C ILE A 387 -14.93 -23.03 -24.16
N THR A 388 -13.70 -23.55 -24.21
CA THR A 388 -12.50 -22.74 -24.50
C THR A 388 -12.52 -22.22 -25.93
N ALA A 389 -13.01 -23.01 -26.90
CA ALA A 389 -13.15 -22.57 -28.29
C ALA A 389 -14.22 -21.47 -28.43
N ALA A 390 -15.39 -21.63 -27.80
CA ALA A 390 -16.46 -20.63 -27.81
C ALA A 390 -16.02 -19.31 -27.14
N ILE A 391 -15.29 -19.41 -26.03
CA ILE A 391 -14.77 -18.23 -25.31
C ILE A 391 -13.65 -17.56 -26.12
N LYS A 392 -12.68 -18.29 -26.67
CA LYS A 392 -11.61 -17.69 -27.50
C LYS A 392 -12.16 -16.99 -28.74
N LEU A 393 -13.27 -17.46 -29.32
CA LEU A 393 -13.92 -16.79 -30.44
C LEU A 393 -14.45 -15.39 -30.08
N VAL A 394 -15.01 -15.24 -28.87
CA VAL A 394 -15.69 -13.99 -28.44
C VAL A 394 -14.74 -13.06 -27.67
N LEU A 395 -13.81 -13.62 -26.90
CA LEU A 395 -12.94 -12.93 -25.94
C LEU A 395 -11.45 -12.99 -26.30
N GLY A 396 -11.10 -13.61 -27.43
CA GLY A 396 -9.73 -13.59 -27.95
C GLY A 396 -9.36 -12.24 -28.57
N ALA A 397 -8.06 -12.02 -28.75
CA ALA A 397 -7.55 -11.01 -29.66
C ALA A 397 -7.91 -11.46 -31.08
N GLY A 398 -8.97 -10.88 -31.66
CA GLY A 398 -9.41 -11.25 -33.01
C GLY A 398 -8.33 -11.04 -34.07
N PHE A 399 -7.46 -10.04 -33.84
CA PHE A 399 -6.28 -9.76 -34.65
C PHE A 399 -5.14 -9.26 -33.74
N SER A 400 -3.95 -9.84 -33.81
CA SER A 400 -2.76 -9.40 -33.08
C SER A 400 -1.66 -8.96 -34.05
N VAL A 401 -1.05 -7.80 -33.80
CA VAL A 401 0.06 -7.26 -34.60
C VAL A 401 1.29 -7.13 -33.72
N GLU A 402 2.39 -7.74 -34.13
CA GLU A 402 3.69 -7.59 -33.48
C GLU A 402 4.40 -6.34 -34.03
N ILE A 403 4.81 -5.43 -33.14
CA ILE A 403 5.45 -4.15 -33.50
C ILE A 403 6.99 -4.24 -33.42
N GLY A 404 7.51 -5.40 -33.01
CA GLY A 404 8.94 -5.65 -32.76
C GLY A 404 9.33 -5.39 -31.31
N ALA A 405 10.49 -5.92 -30.89
CA ALA A 405 11.02 -5.83 -29.53
C ALA A 405 10.04 -6.30 -28.42
N GLY A 406 9.34 -7.42 -28.66
CA GLY A 406 8.40 -8.01 -27.69
C GLY A 406 7.05 -7.30 -27.52
N PHE A 407 6.74 -6.23 -28.27
CA PHE A 407 5.45 -5.54 -28.17
C PHE A 407 4.40 -6.10 -29.14
N GLN A 408 3.23 -6.43 -28.60
CA GLN A 408 2.07 -6.92 -29.36
C GLN A 408 0.86 -6.00 -29.12
N ILE A 409 0.18 -5.59 -30.19
CA ILE A 409 -1.13 -4.90 -30.11
C ILE A 409 -2.23 -5.90 -30.46
N ASN A 410 -3.21 -6.00 -29.57
CA ASN A 410 -4.34 -6.90 -29.71
C ASN A 410 -5.61 -6.10 -30.04
N LEU A 411 -6.28 -6.48 -31.12
CA LEU A 411 -7.55 -5.92 -31.56
C LEU A 411 -8.65 -6.98 -31.39
N GLY A 412 -9.58 -6.71 -30.48
CA GLY A 412 -10.72 -7.58 -30.20
C GLY A 412 -11.80 -6.88 -29.37
N LEU A 413 -12.85 -7.61 -29.02
CA LEU A 413 -13.92 -7.11 -28.15
C LEU A 413 -13.40 -6.62 -26.77
N PRO A 414 -12.45 -7.31 -26.11
CA PRO A 414 -11.85 -6.81 -24.87
C PRO A 414 -11.15 -5.46 -25.05
N THR A 415 -10.42 -5.28 -26.15
CA THR A 415 -9.72 -4.03 -26.49
C THR A 415 -10.68 -2.87 -26.73
N VAL A 416 -11.74 -3.10 -27.50
CA VAL A 416 -12.78 -2.07 -27.73
C VAL A 416 -13.44 -1.68 -26.41
N SER A 417 -13.75 -2.67 -25.58
CA SER A 417 -14.32 -2.45 -24.25
C SER A 417 -13.38 -1.63 -23.36
N TYR A 418 -12.08 -1.94 -23.39
CA TYR A 418 -11.05 -1.19 -22.68
C TYR A 418 -10.96 0.28 -23.15
N LEU A 419 -11.03 0.55 -24.46
CA LEU A 419 -11.01 1.91 -25.02
C LEU A 419 -12.27 2.73 -24.71
N VAL A 420 -13.41 2.09 -24.48
CA VAL A 420 -14.66 2.77 -24.09
C VAL A 420 -14.60 3.29 -22.65
N VAL A 421 -13.93 2.58 -21.74
CA VAL A 421 -13.82 2.97 -20.31
C VAL A 421 -13.28 4.40 -20.10
N PRO A 422 -12.14 4.83 -20.68
CA PRO A 422 -11.64 6.20 -20.51
C PRO A 422 -12.57 7.24 -21.15
N VAL A 423 -13.25 6.93 -22.26
CA VAL A 423 -14.27 7.81 -22.85
C VAL A 423 -15.41 8.04 -21.86
N MET A 424 -15.88 6.97 -21.20
CA MET A 424 -16.89 7.08 -20.16
C MET A 424 -16.41 7.94 -18.98
N PHE A 425 -15.16 7.79 -18.55
CA PHE A 425 -14.58 8.63 -17.50
C PHE A 425 -14.55 10.12 -17.88
N ILE A 426 -14.23 10.46 -19.13
CA ILE A 426 -14.27 11.85 -19.62
C ILE A 426 -15.71 12.40 -19.60
N LEU A 427 -16.68 11.60 -20.05
CA LEU A 427 -18.10 12.00 -20.02
C LEU A 427 -18.61 12.20 -18.59
N MET A 428 -18.18 11.39 -17.63
CA MET A 428 -18.47 11.59 -16.21
C MET A 428 -17.84 12.88 -15.67
N ALA A 429 -16.58 13.16 -16.03
CA ALA A 429 -15.87 14.35 -15.58
C ALA A 429 -16.51 15.63 -16.12
N ALA A 430 -16.91 15.65 -17.39
CA ALA A 430 -17.49 16.82 -18.06
C ALA A 430 -18.86 17.24 -17.51
N ARG A 431 -19.50 16.43 -16.67
CA ARG A 431 -20.79 16.77 -16.06
C ARG A 431 -20.68 17.95 -15.08
N GLY A 432 -21.67 18.84 -15.16
CA GLY A 432 -21.82 19.95 -14.21
C GLY A 432 -20.68 20.97 -14.24
N SER A 433 -20.18 21.33 -15.42
CA SER A 433 -19.03 22.24 -15.59
C SER A 433 -17.77 21.71 -14.88
N TRP A 434 -17.40 20.47 -15.17
CA TRP A 434 -16.23 19.77 -14.61
C TRP A 434 -16.27 19.48 -13.10
N LYS A 435 -17.34 19.89 -12.39
CA LYS A 435 -17.57 19.56 -10.97
C LYS A 435 -17.77 18.05 -10.75
N GLY A 436 -18.18 17.32 -11.79
CA GLY A 436 -18.29 15.85 -11.79
C GLY A 436 -16.95 15.12 -11.59
N THR A 437 -15.82 15.77 -11.83
CA THR A 437 -14.48 15.16 -11.70
C THR A 437 -14.23 14.62 -10.29
N TYR A 438 -14.41 15.43 -9.26
CA TYR A 438 -14.12 15.02 -7.88
C TYR A 438 -15.31 14.37 -7.19
N GLN A 439 -16.54 14.70 -7.59
CA GLN A 439 -17.75 14.14 -6.98
C GLN A 439 -18.09 12.74 -7.49
N VAL A 440 -17.79 12.47 -8.77
CA VAL A 440 -18.17 11.23 -9.45
C VAL A 440 -16.95 10.47 -9.95
N LEU A 441 -16.09 11.07 -10.79
CA LEU A 441 -15.00 10.33 -11.44
C LEU A 441 -13.94 9.78 -10.45
N VAL A 442 -13.39 10.63 -9.57
CA VAL A 442 -12.29 10.25 -8.66
C VAL A 442 -12.63 9.02 -7.79
N PRO A 443 -13.80 8.93 -7.13
CA PRO A 443 -14.25 7.71 -6.45
C PRO A 443 -14.24 6.45 -7.31
N HIS A 444 -14.62 6.57 -8.59
CA HIS A 444 -14.72 5.44 -9.50
C HIS A 444 -13.36 5.02 -10.04
N LEU A 445 -12.42 5.95 -10.17
CA LEU A 445 -11.03 5.61 -10.47
C LEU A 445 -10.42 4.74 -9.37
N VAL A 446 -10.72 5.01 -8.09
CA VAL A 446 -10.25 4.16 -6.98
C VAL A 446 -10.79 2.73 -7.11
N CYS A 447 -12.07 2.58 -7.43
CA CYS A 447 -12.68 1.27 -7.72
C CYS A 447 -11.99 0.58 -8.92
N TYR A 448 -11.80 1.31 -10.01
CA TYR A 448 -11.14 0.84 -11.22
C TYR A 448 -9.72 0.32 -10.91
N PHE A 449 -8.90 1.06 -10.16
CA PHE A 449 -7.54 0.62 -9.87
C PHE A 449 -7.46 -0.54 -8.88
N TRP A 450 -8.38 -0.66 -7.92
CA TRP A 450 -8.50 -1.88 -7.12
C TRP A 450 -8.86 -3.09 -7.97
N TRP A 451 -9.76 -2.92 -8.95
CA TRP A 451 -10.06 -3.96 -9.93
C TRP A 451 -8.84 -4.31 -10.77
N GLN A 452 -8.08 -3.33 -11.27
CA GLN A 452 -6.87 -3.60 -12.05
C GLN A 452 -5.80 -4.32 -11.23
N LEU A 453 -5.65 -4.01 -9.94
CA LEU A 453 -4.78 -4.76 -9.03
C LEU A 453 -5.25 -6.21 -8.85
N MET A 454 -6.56 -6.46 -8.76
CA MET A 454 -7.10 -7.82 -8.72
C MET A 454 -6.76 -8.57 -10.02
N VAL A 455 -7.00 -7.96 -11.18
CA VAL A 455 -6.71 -8.57 -12.49
C VAL A 455 -5.23 -8.86 -12.67
N ALA A 456 -4.35 -7.97 -12.23
CA ALA A 456 -2.90 -8.15 -12.35
C ALA A 456 -2.34 -9.26 -11.44
N VAL A 457 -2.94 -9.47 -10.27
CA VAL A 457 -2.51 -10.49 -9.31
C VAL A 457 -3.11 -11.86 -9.62
N PHE A 458 -4.29 -11.89 -10.27
CA PHE A 458 -5.04 -13.11 -10.55
C PHE A 458 -4.25 -14.22 -11.28
N PRO A 459 -3.41 -13.94 -12.31
CA PRO A 459 -2.60 -14.97 -12.99
C PRO A 459 -1.65 -15.73 -12.07
N PHE A 460 -1.27 -15.14 -10.94
CA PHE A 460 -0.37 -15.74 -9.94
C PHE A 460 -1.12 -16.47 -8.83
N THR A 461 -2.44 -16.68 -8.98
CA THR A 461 -3.28 -17.36 -7.98
C THR A 461 -3.63 -18.79 -8.39
N THR A 462 -4.05 -19.58 -7.40
CA THR A 462 -4.61 -20.92 -7.64
C THR A 462 -6.07 -20.96 -7.21
N TRP A 463 -6.90 -21.75 -7.88
CA TRP A 463 -8.31 -21.93 -7.51
C TRP A 463 -8.49 -22.39 -6.06
N LYS A 464 -7.64 -23.31 -5.59
CA LYS A 464 -7.60 -23.74 -4.18
C LYS A 464 -7.27 -22.57 -3.25
N GLY A 465 -6.31 -21.74 -3.62
CA GLY A 465 -5.92 -20.54 -2.86
C GLY A 465 -7.05 -19.50 -2.79
N LEU A 466 -7.75 -19.25 -3.90
CA LEU A 466 -8.89 -18.33 -3.95
C LEU A 466 -10.03 -18.80 -3.03
N ILE A 467 -10.45 -20.07 -3.14
CA ILE A 467 -11.50 -20.64 -2.28
C ILE A 467 -11.09 -20.54 -0.81
N ARG A 468 -9.86 -20.94 -0.47
CA ARG A 468 -9.32 -20.86 0.89
C ARG A 468 -9.35 -19.41 1.41
N SER A 469 -8.93 -18.45 0.60
CA SER A 469 -8.92 -17.04 0.97
C SER A 469 -10.32 -16.49 1.17
N SER A 470 -11.25 -16.77 0.26
CA SER A 470 -12.66 -16.33 0.37
C SER A 470 -13.31 -16.86 1.65
N VAL A 471 -13.12 -18.15 1.94
CA VAL A 471 -13.60 -18.77 3.18
C VAL A 471 -12.91 -18.15 4.40
N GLY A 472 -11.59 -18.00 4.34
CA GLY A 472 -10.80 -17.40 5.43
C GLY A 472 -11.24 -15.98 5.79
N TYR A 473 -11.47 -15.12 4.79
CA TYR A 473 -11.97 -13.76 5.02
C TYR A 473 -13.40 -13.72 5.52
N PHE A 474 -14.27 -14.63 5.06
CA PHE A 474 -15.64 -14.73 5.55
C PHE A 474 -15.70 -15.09 7.05
N PHE A 475 -14.84 -16.02 7.49
CA PHE A 475 -14.74 -16.41 8.90
C PHE A 475 -13.81 -15.51 9.72
N LEU A 476 -13.11 -14.55 9.11
CA LEU A 476 -12.17 -13.64 9.78
C LEU A 476 -12.78 -12.97 11.02
N PRO A 477 -13.99 -12.36 10.99
CA PRO A 477 -14.55 -11.70 12.16
C PRO A 477 -14.75 -12.63 13.37
N MET A 478 -15.00 -13.92 13.11
CA MET A 478 -15.15 -14.96 14.14
C MET A 478 -13.79 -15.49 14.64
N LEU A 479 -12.77 -15.48 13.77
CA LEU A 479 -11.44 -16.00 14.04
C LEU A 479 -10.46 -14.95 14.60
N ILE A 480 -10.77 -13.65 14.55
CA ILE A 480 -9.92 -12.58 15.09
C ILE A 480 -9.47 -12.87 16.53
N PRO A 481 -10.34 -13.27 17.49
CA PRO A 481 -9.91 -13.58 18.86
C PRO A 481 -8.91 -14.74 18.92
N LEU A 482 -9.10 -15.77 18.08
CA LEU A 482 -8.20 -16.93 18.01
C LEU A 482 -6.88 -16.58 17.32
N SER A 483 -6.90 -15.73 16.30
CA SER A 483 -5.72 -15.27 15.58
C SER A 483 -4.80 -14.44 16.48
N VAL A 484 -5.36 -13.60 17.36
CA VAL A 484 -4.58 -12.85 18.36
C VAL A 484 -3.92 -13.80 19.34
N LEU A 485 -4.62 -14.83 19.81
CA LEU A 485 -4.03 -15.88 20.64
C LEU A 485 -2.87 -16.59 19.93
N LEU A 486 -3.05 -16.95 18.65
CA LEU A 486 -2.02 -17.60 17.83
C LEU A 486 -0.83 -16.69 17.55
N ILE A 487 -1.03 -15.38 17.36
CA ILE A 487 0.05 -14.41 17.20
C ILE A 487 0.84 -14.27 18.50
N ILE A 488 0.16 -14.26 19.66
CA ILE A 488 0.84 -14.22 20.96
C ILE A 488 1.67 -15.48 21.16
N VAL A 489 1.09 -16.66 20.93
CA VAL A 489 1.80 -17.96 21.04
C VAL A 489 2.93 -18.05 20.02
N GLY A 490 2.69 -17.63 18.77
CA GLY A 490 3.67 -17.60 17.69
C GLY A 490 4.82 -16.63 17.97
N PHE A 491 4.53 -15.47 18.57
CA PHE A 491 5.55 -14.53 19.02
C PHE A 491 6.44 -15.17 20.08
N PHE A 492 5.87 -15.81 21.10
CA PHE A 492 6.65 -16.53 22.12
C PHE A 492 7.45 -17.69 21.52
N TYR A 493 6.89 -18.40 20.55
CA TYR A 493 7.58 -19.48 19.84
C TYR A 493 8.74 -18.97 18.98
N VAL A 494 8.56 -17.87 18.23
CA VAL A 494 9.62 -17.23 17.45
C VAL A 494 10.70 -16.69 18.37
N VAL A 495 10.35 -16.01 19.46
CA VAL A 495 11.30 -15.55 20.48
C VAL A 495 12.09 -16.73 21.06
N TYR A 496 11.42 -17.83 21.40
CA TYR A 496 12.04 -19.07 21.86
C TYR A 496 13.00 -19.68 20.82
N LYS A 497 12.60 -19.75 19.54
CA LYS A 497 13.44 -20.22 18.44
C LYS A 497 14.63 -19.30 18.17
N LEU A 498 14.42 -17.99 18.27
CA LEU A 498 15.45 -16.97 18.14
C LEU A 498 16.49 -17.17 19.24
N LEU A 499 16.05 -17.30 20.50
CA LEU A 499 16.86 -17.59 21.69
C LEU A 499 17.84 -18.75 21.53
N MET A 500 17.48 -19.76 20.72
CA MET A 500 18.29 -20.96 20.48
C MET A 500 19.34 -20.81 19.36
N THR A 501 19.39 -19.70 18.64
CA THR A 501 20.37 -19.48 17.55
C THR A 501 21.56 -18.62 17.98
N ALA A 502 22.76 -18.89 17.46
CA ALA A 502 23.96 -18.07 17.72
C ALA A 502 23.82 -16.59 17.28
N VAL A 503 22.81 -16.31 16.44
CA VAL A 503 22.40 -14.96 16.02
C VAL A 503 21.78 -14.18 17.18
N PHE A 504 21.15 -14.85 18.16
CA PHE A 504 20.53 -14.22 19.33
C PHE A 504 21.52 -13.44 20.18
N GLY A 505 22.71 -13.99 20.44
CA GLY A 505 23.75 -13.29 21.18
C GLY A 505 24.14 -11.98 20.49
N LYS A 506 24.27 -12.00 19.17
CA LYS A 506 24.56 -10.80 18.36
C LYS A 506 23.38 -9.82 18.38
N LEU A 507 22.16 -10.31 18.18
CA LEU A 507 20.93 -9.51 18.17
C LEU A 507 20.66 -8.82 19.52
N VAL A 508 20.78 -9.55 20.63
CA VAL A 508 20.62 -9.04 22.01
C VAL A 508 21.67 -7.99 22.33
N VAL A 509 22.94 -8.21 21.94
CA VAL A 509 23.98 -7.19 22.12
C VAL A 509 23.66 -5.94 21.30
N THR A 510 23.23 -6.06 20.04
CA THR A 510 22.78 -4.90 19.25
C THR A 510 21.52 -4.23 19.80
N LEU A 511 20.58 -4.98 20.36
CA LEU A 511 19.32 -4.44 20.90
C LEU A 511 19.53 -3.78 22.27
N LEU A 512 20.47 -4.29 23.07
CA LEU A 512 20.93 -3.66 24.30
C LEU A 512 21.71 -2.38 24.01
N LEU A 513 22.63 -2.39 23.05
CA LEU A 513 23.39 -1.18 22.65
C LEU A 513 22.47 -0.13 21.98
N GLY A 514 21.55 -0.57 21.11
CA GLY A 514 20.53 0.29 20.50
C GLY A 514 19.50 0.80 21.50
N GLY A 515 19.08 -0.03 22.46
CA GLY A 515 18.20 0.34 23.56
C GLY A 515 18.85 1.35 24.52
N LEU A 516 20.14 1.20 24.80
CA LEU A 516 20.92 2.16 25.59
C LEU A 516 20.99 3.51 24.87
N ALA A 517 21.26 3.51 23.55
CA ALA A 517 21.27 4.73 22.73
C ALA A 517 19.88 5.39 22.65
N PHE A 518 18.81 4.59 22.54
CA PHE A 518 17.44 5.07 22.53
C PHE A 518 17.02 5.70 23.86
N LEU A 519 17.31 5.03 24.99
CA LEU A 519 17.06 5.54 26.34
C LEU A 519 17.83 6.84 26.62
N LEU A 520 19.10 6.91 26.19
CA LEU A 520 19.89 8.14 26.26
C LEU A 520 19.33 9.25 25.37
N SER A 521 18.68 8.94 24.25
CA SER A 521 18.02 9.93 23.38
C SER A 521 16.73 10.49 24.03
N GLN A 522 15.96 9.64 24.72
CA GLN A 522 14.65 9.96 25.35
C GLN A 522 14.74 10.50 26.79
N THR A 523 15.94 10.87 27.27
CA THR A 523 16.17 11.40 28.63
C THR A 523 15.32 12.63 28.96
N LYS A 524 15.01 13.46 27.97
CA LYS A 524 14.21 14.68 28.11
C LYS A 524 12.75 14.39 28.49
N THR A 525 12.23 13.29 27.97
CA THR A 525 10.86 12.79 28.16
C THR A 525 10.72 12.02 29.46
N LEU A 526 11.76 11.26 29.85
CA LEU A 526 11.76 10.41 31.05
C LEU A 526 12.19 11.12 32.34
N PHE A 527 13.13 12.08 32.29
CA PHE A 527 13.77 12.67 33.50
C PHE A 527 13.66 14.20 33.59
N GLY A 528 12.94 14.85 32.65
CA GLY A 528 12.61 16.27 32.69
C GLY A 528 13.73 17.24 32.27
N LYS A 529 13.33 18.47 31.89
CA LYS A 529 14.20 19.50 31.28
C LYS A 529 15.41 19.93 32.12
N LYS A 530 15.35 19.84 33.46
CA LYS A 530 16.44 20.28 34.36
C LYS A 530 17.65 19.35 34.33
N THR A 531 17.41 18.04 34.25
CA THR A 531 18.44 16.99 34.25
C THR A 531 19.13 16.87 32.89
N ASP A 532 18.36 17.03 31.80
CA ASP A 532 18.84 16.98 30.41
C ASP A 532 19.86 18.11 30.10
N LYS A 533 19.70 19.29 30.71
CA LYS A 533 20.62 20.43 30.52
C LYS A 533 21.99 20.23 31.18
N LYS A 534 22.05 19.49 32.30
CA LYS A 534 23.31 19.14 32.99
C LYS A 534 24.06 17.99 32.29
N LEU A 535 23.33 17.02 31.75
CA LEU A 535 23.91 15.83 31.11
C LEU A 535 24.18 15.98 29.61
N GLY A 536 23.78 17.11 29.01
CA GLY A 536 23.84 17.32 27.55
C GLY A 536 25.23 17.23 26.92
N THR A 537 26.28 17.73 27.61
CA THR A 537 27.66 17.66 27.11
C THR A 537 28.21 16.23 27.18
N THR A 538 27.99 15.54 28.31
CA THR A 538 28.37 14.14 28.51
C THR A 538 27.63 13.21 27.55
N LYS A 539 26.35 13.48 27.26
CA LYS A 539 25.54 12.74 26.27
C LYS A 539 26.13 12.83 24.86
N LYS A 540 26.54 14.02 24.42
CA LYS A 540 27.18 14.20 23.10
C LYS A 540 28.50 13.45 22.99
N ILE A 541 29.30 13.45 24.06
CA ILE A 541 30.57 12.72 24.12
C ILE A 541 30.32 11.21 24.08
N VAL A 542 29.39 10.69 24.90
CA VAL A 542 29.06 9.25 24.92
C VAL A 542 28.45 8.79 23.59
N MET A 543 27.57 9.60 22.97
CA MET A 543 27.04 9.31 21.63
C MET A 543 28.11 9.36 20.55
N GLY A 544 29.06 10.31 20.64
CA GLY A 544 30.21 10.39 19.73
C GLY A 544 31.12 9.17 19.87
N ILE A 545 31.42 8.74 21.09
CA ILE A 545 32.21 7.53 21.36
C ILE A 545 31.49 6.28 20.84
N PHE A 546 30.17 6.17 21.04
CA PHE A 546 29.38 5.06 20.50
C PHE A 546 29.30 5.07 18.97
N ALA A 547 29.17 6.24 18.34
CA ALA A 547 29.20 6.37 16.88
C ALA A 547 30.58 5.97 16.33
N VAL A 548 31.67 6.36 16.99
CA VAL A 548 33.03 5.96 16.65
C VAL A 548 33.24 4.46 16.87
N LEU A 549 32.73 3.88 17.96
CA LEU A 549 32.75 2.43 18.22
C LEU A 549 31.87 1.62 17.25
N ALA A 550 30.79 2.19 16.73
CA ALA A 550 29.96 1.58 15.70
C ALA A 550 30.57 1.73 14.28
N LEU A 551 31.36 2.78 14.05
CA LEU A 551 32.15 2.99 12.84
C LEU A 551 33.48 2.22 12.84
N LEU A 552 34.01 1.87 14.01
CA LEU A 552 35.24 1.09 14.16
C LEU A 552 35.21 -0.25 13.40
N PRO A 553 34.12 -1.05 13.47
CA PRO A 553 33.95 -2.23 12.61
C PRO A 553 33.96 -1.90 11.12
N ILE A 554 33.43 -0.74 10.69
CA ILE A 554 33.40 -0.30 9.29
C ILE A 554 34.80 0.11 8.82
N ILE A 555 35.63 0.67 9.70
CA ILE A 555 37.02 1.05 9.42
C ILE A 555 37.94 -0.18 9.40
N PHE A 556 37.65 -1.19 10.23
CA PHE A 556 38.39 -2.46 10.27
C PHE A 556 37.90 -3.51 9.27
N VAL A 557 36.73 -3.32 8.64
CA VAL A 557 36.41 -4.00 7.39
C VAL A 557 37.17 -3.27 6.28
N GLN A 558 38.42 -3.67 6.08
CA GLN A 558 39.06 -3.43 4.81
C GLN A 558 38.18 -4.10 3.76
N LEU A 559 37.39 -3.31 3.02
CA LEU A 559 36.90 -3.74 1.72
C LEU A 559 38.15 -4.14 0.94
N PRO A 560 38.36 -5.43 0.62
CA PRO A 560 39.42 -5.77 -0.31
C PRO A 560 39.10 -4.96 -1.56
N THR A 561 40.03 -4.10 -1.96
CA THR A 561 39.97 -3.48 -3.27
C THR A 561 40.16 -4.63 -4.25
N THR A 562 39.04 -5.24 -4.63
CA THR A 562 39.01 -6.19 -5.72
C THR A 562 39.32 -5.38 -6.97
N LYS A 563 40.59 -5.32 -7.34
CA LYS A 563 40.91 -5.34 -8.77
C LYS A 563 40.12 -6.54 -9.30
N LYS A 564 39.16 -6.28 -10.22
CA LYS A 564 38.47 -7.36 -10.94
C LYS A 564 39.54 -8.37 -11.31
N PRO A 565 39.49 -9.63 -10.79
CA PRO A 565 40.49 -10.60 -11.20
C PRO A 565 40.44 -10.62 -12.73
N SER A 566 41.60 -10.41 -13.37
CA SER A 566 41.69 -10.67 -14.80
C SER A 566 41.19 -12.09 -15.01
N LYS A 567 40.43 -12.33 -16.08
CA LYS A 567 39.97 -13.66 -16.53
C LYS A 567 41.17 -14.54 -16.92
N GLN A 568 42.13 -14.76 -16.02
CA GLN A 568 43.12 -15.81 -16.14
C GLN A 568 42.40 -17.10 -15.77
N VAL A 569 41.76 -17.67 -16.77
CA VAL A 569 41.28 -19.05 -16.73
C VAL A 569 42.53 -19.91 -16.66
N ILE A 570 42.78 -20.53 -15.50
CA ILE A 570 43.89 -21.46 -15.34
C ILE A 570 43.62 -22.65 -16.26
N ALA A 571 44.51 -22.89 -17.22
CA ALA A 571 44.36 -24.02 -18.12
C ALA A 571 44.53 -25.35 -17.35
N TRP A 572 43.86 -26.42 -17.80
CA TRP A 572 43.94 -27.73 -17.16
C TRP A 572 45.38 -28.22 -17.00
N GLU A 573 46.22 -28.03 -18.03
CA GLU A 573 47.63 -28.44 -18.00
C GLU A 573 48.46 -27.66 -16.98
N GLU A 574 48.17 -26.37 -16.78
CA GLU A 574 48.85 -25.54 -15.77
C GLU A 574 48.46 -25.99 -14.36
N TYR A 575 47.17 -26.25 -14.13
CA TYR A 575 46.69 -26.78 -12.86
C TYR A 575 47.30 -28.16 -12.57
N ARG A 576 47.35 -29.05 -13.58
CA ARG A 576 47.98 -30.37 -13.47
C ARG A 576 49.48 -30.27 -13.17
N GLY A 577 50.21 -29.39 -13.84
CA GLY A 577 51.66 -29.24 -13.61
C GLY A 577 52.02 -28.84 -12.19
N ILE A 578 51.14 -28.13 -11.49
CA ILE A 578 51.34 -27.65 -10.12
C ILE A 578 50.72 -28.61 -9.08
N CYS A 579 49.60 -29.25 -9.42
CA CYS A 579 48.76 -30.01 -8.49
C CYS A 579 48.65 -31.52 -8.75
N ALA A 580 49.37 -32.06 -9.75
CA ALA A 580 49.37 -33.50 -10.02
C ALA A 580 50.16 -34.29 -8.97
N LEU A 581 49.57 -35.40 -8.51
CA LEU A 581 50.13 -36.29 -7.51
C LEU A 581 51.21 -37.22 -8.10
N ASN A 582 52.35 -37.28 -7.43
CA ASN A 582 53.27 -38.41 -7.43
C ASN A 582 53.04 -39.21 -6.13
N ASP A 583 53.29 -40.54 -6.14
CA ASP A 583 52.87 -41.51 -5.10
C ASP A 583 53.48 -41.30 -3.67
N ASP A 584 54.08 -40.15 -3.36
CA ASP A 584 54.69 -39.79 -2.07
C ASP A 584 53.82 -38.86 -1.19
N ASN A 585 54.34 -38.43 -0.04
CA ASN A 585 53.65 -37.60 0.98
C ASN A 585 53.07 -36.31 0.39
N SER A 586 51.78 -36.33 0.03
CA SER A 586 51.06 -35.33 -0.76
C SER A 586 50.73 -34.01 -0.05
N VAL A 587 51.29 -33.77 1.15
CA VAL A 587 50.97 -32.59 1.97
C VAL A 587 51.58 -31.30 1.38
N PRO A 588 52.83 -31.27 0.86
CA PRO A 588 53.41 -30.08 0.23
C PRO A 588 52.64 -29.64 -1.02
N GLU A 589 52.22 -30.57 -1.87
CA GLU A 589 51.42 -30.30 -3.06
C GLU A 589 50.02 -29.80 -2.69
N GLN A 590 49.37 -30.40 -1.69
CA GLN A 590 48.09 -29.89 -1.16
C GLN A 590 48.22 -28.48 -0.59
N LEU A 591 49.34 -28.16 0.06
CA LEU A 591 49.61 -26.83 0.59
C LEU A 591 49.78 -25.80 -0.54
N ALA A 592 50.51 -26.15 -1.60
CA ALA A 592 50.68 -25.31 -2.78
C ALA A 592 49.34 -25.07 -3.49
N CYS A 593 48.55 -26.13 -3.68
CA CYS A 593 47.27 -26.09 -4.37
C CYS A 593 46.15 -25.42 -3.59
N SER A 594 46.29 -25.30 -2.26
CA SER A 594 45.35 -24.56 -1.42
C SER A 594 45.19 -23.09 -1.87
N SER A 595 46.21 -22.51 -2.50
CA SER A 595 46.19 -21.15 -3.04
C SER A 595 45.19 -20.98 -4.19
N PHE A 596 44.78 -22.07 -4.86
CA PHE A 596 43.81 -22.05 -5.94
C PHE A 596 42.36 -22.19 -5.45
N ILE A 597 42.12 -22.44 -4.16
CA ILE A 597 40.77 -22.54 -3.59
C ILE A 597 40.04 -21.21 -3.82
N GLY A 598 38.83 -21.28 -4.37
CA GLY A 598 38.02 -20.11 -4.76
C GLY A 598 38.28 -19.60 -6.18
N SER A 599 39.28 -20.11 -6.89
CA SER A 599 39.53 -19.78 -8.30
C SER A 599 38.45 -20.40 -9.20
N SER A 600 38.04 -19.66 -10.22
CA SER A 600 37.11 -20.16 -11.25
C SER A 600 37.91 -20.70 -12.44
N ILE A 601 37.50 -21.87 -12.92
CA ILE A 601 38.11 -22.59 -14.03
C ILE A 601 37.07 -22.82 -15.13
N THR A 602 37.52 -23.00 -16.36
CA THR A 602 36.69 -23.41 -17.50
C THR A 602 37.47 -24.45 -18.28
N TRP A 603 37.01 -25.71 -18.25
CA TRP A 603 37.71 -26.85 -18.85
C TRP A 603 36.76 -27.70 -19.68
N THR A 604 37.34 -28.47 -20.60
CA THR A 604 36.64 -29.42 -21.46
C THR A 604 36.94 -30.85 -21.02
N GLY A 605 35.91 -31.69 -20.95
CA GLY A 605 36.08 -33.09 -20.60
C GLY A 605 34.92 -33.96 -21.06
N THR A 606 35.04 -35.27 -20.81
CA THR A 606 34.03 -36.27 -21.18
C THR A 606 33.17 -36.63 -19.97
N PHE A 607 31.85 -36.47 -20.11
CA PHE A 607 30.89 -36.79 -19.05
C PHE A 607 30.88 -38.30 -18.79
N LYS A 608 31.12 -38.72 -17.54
CA LYS A 608 31.14 -40.14 -17.16
C LYS A 608 29.88 -40.56 -16.42
N GLU A 609 29.55 -39.87 -15.33
CA GLU A 609 28.35 -40.15 -14.55
C GLU A 609 27.92 -38.93 -13.72
N ALA A 610 26.64 -38.87 -13.41
CA ALA A 610 26.11 -37.96 -12.39
C ALA A 610 25.31 -38.76 -11.36
N ARG A 611 25.56 -38.50 -10.07
CA ARG A 611 24.87 -39.13 -8.94
C ARG A 611 24.29 -38.09 -8.00
N ILE A 612 23.21 -38.42 -7.32
CA ILE A 612 22.66 -37.57 -6.26
C ILE A 612 23.58 -37.68 -5.04
N SER A 613 24.16 -36.56 -4.59
CA SER A 613 25.03 -36.50 -3.41
C SER A 613 24.27 -36.21 -2.13
N LYS A 614 23.24 -35.34 -2.20
CA LYS A 614 22.41 -34.96 -1.04
C LYS A 614 20.98 -34.66 -1.46
N ILE A 615 20.02 -35.08 -0.65
CA ILE A 615 18.61 -34.69 -0.78
C ILE A 615 18.23 -33.96 0.52
N GLU A 616 17.83 -32.70 0.40
CA GLU A 616 17.34 -31.90 1.51
C GLU A 616 15.88 -31.54 1.28
N ASN A 617 15.04 -31.73 2.30
CA ASN A 617 13.65 -31.28 2.28
C ASN A 617 13.46 -30.30 3.45
N SER A 618 13.10 -29.06 3.14
CA SER A 618 12.96 -27.99 4.13
C SER A 618 11.77 -28.20 5.08
N VAL A 619 10.78 -29.02 4.68
CA VAL A 619 9.52 -29.24 5.40
C VAL A 619 9.56 -30.54 6.22
N GLU A 620 10.27 -31.57 5.74
CA GLU A 620 10.30 -32.91 6.34
C GLU A 620 10.80 -32.93 7.82
N PRO A 621 11.83 -32.18 8.24
CA PRO A 621 12.26 -32.14 9.64
C PRO A 621 11.19 -31.59 10.59
N LEU A 622 10.35 -30.65 10.11
CA LEU A 622 9.26 -30.09 10.90
C LEU A 622 8.14 -31.11 11.11
N LEU A 623 7.82 -31.90 10.07
CA LEU A 623 6.77 -32.91 10.13
C LEU A 623 7.17 -34.15 10.93
N LYS A 624 8.46 -34.52 10.92
CA LYS A 624 8.99 -35.60 11.77
C LYS A 624 8.86 -35.30 13.27
N GLY A 625 8.79 -34.03 13.65
CA GLY A 625 8.56 -33.62 15.04
C GLY A 625 7.09 -33.62 15.48
N MET A 626 6.14 -33.91 14.58
CA MET A 626 4.70 -33.88 14.85
C MET A 626 4.09 -35.28 15.01
N PRO A 627 2.96 -35.42 15.72
CA PRO A 627 2.20 -36.67 15.76
C PRO A 627 1.80 -37.13 14.35
N GLY A 628 1.85 -38.45 14.10
CA GLY A 628 1.69 -39.04 12.77
C GLY A 628 0.40 -38.65 12.03
N PHE A 629 -0.71 -38.45 12.74
CA PHE A 629 -1.97 -38.01 12.12
C PHE A 629 -1.91 -36.58 11.57
N ILE A 630 -1.25 -35.66 12.29
CA ILE A 630 -1.04 -34.27 11.83
C ILE A 630 0.00 -34.26 10.73
N ALA A 631 1.10 -34.99 10.91
CA ALA A 631 2.17 -35.05 9.94
C ALA A 631 1.69 -35.62 8.59
N ASN A 632 0.88 -36.69 8.59
CA ASN A 632 0.34 -37.26 7.36
C ASN A 632 -0.68 -36.34 6.68
N TYR A 633 -1.56 -35.70 7.45
CA TYR A 633 -2.48 -34.69 6.92
C TYR A 633 -1.73 -33.52 6.26
N LEU A 634 -0.69 -33.00 6.93
CA LEU A 634 0.13 -31.91 6.38
C LEU A 634 0.97 -32.36 5.18
N ARG A 635 1.48 -33.60 5.16
CA ARG A 635 2.16 -34.17 3.99
C ARG A 635 1.24 -34.21 2.78
N CYS A 636 -0.04 -34.54 2.95
CA CYS A 636 -1.01 -34.53 1.85
C CYS A 636 -1.45 -33.11 1.45
N SER A 637 -1.62 -32.21 2.41
CA SER A 637 -2.07 -30.84 2.14
C SER A 637 -1.01 -30.00 1.40
N TYR A 638 0.27 -30.17 1.77
CA TYR A 638 1.39 -29.41 1.18
C TYR A 638 2.20 -30.19 0.13
N GLY A 639 1.96 -31.50 0.02
CA GLY A 639 2.61 -32.40 -0.92
C GLY A 639 1.78 -32.73 -2.15
N GLY A 640 2.19 -33.79 -2.83
CA GLY A 640 1.39 -34.44 -3.88
C GLY A 640 0.99 -35.84 -3.44
N GLU A 641 -0.16 -36.30 -3.91
CA GLU A 641 -0.58 -37.70 -3.76
C GLU A 641 0.20 -38.59 -4.73
N TYR A 642 0.43 -39.85 -4.36
CA TYR A 642 1.00 -40.84 -5.26
C TYR A 642 0.02 -41.22 -6.40
N GLY A 643 -1.28 -41.03 -6.23
CA GLY A 643 -2.32 -41.35 -7.23
C GLY A 643 -2.50 -42.86 -7.46
N ASP A 644 -3.15 -43.24 -8.57
CA ASP A 644 -3.26 -44.66 -8.94
C ASP A 644 -1.88 -45.21 -9.33
N CYS A 645 -1.45 -46.27 -8.65
CA CYS A 645 -0.14 -46.89 -8.88
C CYS A 645 -0.09 -47.68 -10.19
N ASN A 646 -1.21 -47.94 -10.86
CA ASN A 646 -1.27 -48.70 -12.11
C ASN A 646 -1.36 -47.84 -13.38
N ASP A 647 -1.20 -46.52 -13.27
CA ASP A 647 -1.25 -45.57 -14.39
C ASP A 647 -0.23 -45.91 -15.51
N GLU A 648 -0.67 -45.95 -16.78
CA GLU A 648 0.18 -46.26 -17.94
C GLU A 648 1.29 -45.23 -18.19
N THR A 649 1.17 -44.02 -17.64
CA THR A 649 2.16 -42.95 -17.77
C THR A 649 3.38 -43.09 -16.84
N LYS A 650 3.33 -44.01 -15.85
CA LYS A 650 4.38 -44.22 -14.86
C LYS A 650 5.34 -45.34 -15.27
N SER A 651 6.63 -45.15 -15.02
CA SER A 651 7.62 -46.22 -15.19
C SER A 651 7.36 -47.40 -14.24
N ASP A 652 7.70 -48.63 -14.64
CA ASP A 652 7.52 -49.83 -13.79
C ASP A 652 8.12 -49.69 -12.40
N LYS A 653 9.24 -48.95 -12.28
CA LYS A 653 9.87 -48.65 -10.98
C LYS A 653 9.05 -47.68 -10.14
N GLU A 654 8.40 -46.70 -10.76
CA GLU A 654 7.53 -45.72 -10.08
C GLU A 654 6.24 -46.39 -9.61
N LYS A 655 5.71 -47.34 -10.40
CA LYS A 655 4.57 -48.18 -9.99
C LYS A 655 4.89 -49.01 -8.75
N GLN A 656 6.08 -49.63 -8.73
CA GLN A 656 6.56 -50.39 -7.57
C GLN A 656 6.73 -49.48 -6.33
N ILE A 657 7.39 -48.33 -6.47
CA ILE A 657 7.58 -47.37 -5.35
C ILE A 657 6.22 -46.88 -4.85
N CYS A 658 5.30 -46.53 -5.74
CA CYS A 658 3.94 -46.13 -5.40
C CYS A 658 3.22 -47.22 -4.60
N SER A 659 3.23 -48.47 -5.08
CA SER A 659 2.56 -49.59 -4.40
C SER A 659 3.13 -49.87 -3.01
N LEU A 660 4.46 -49.75 -2.86
CA LEU A 660 5.15 -49.97 -1.61
C LEU A 660 4.85 -48.85 -0.60
N MET A 661 4.91 -47.58 -1.03
CA MET A 661 4.66 -46.44 -0.14
C MET A 661 3.21 -46.37 0.32
N THR A 662 2.26 -46.70 -0.57
CA THR A 662 0.84 -46.83 -0.22
C THR A 662 0.61 -47.96 0.77
N SER A 663 1.29 -49.11 0.61
CA SER A 663 1.18 -50.23 1.58
C SER A 663 1.72 -49.89 2.98
N LEU A 664 2.63 -48.91 3.07
CA LEU A 664 3.18 -48.39 4.32
C LEU A 664 2.31 -47.28 4.95
N GLY A 665 1.16 -46.97 4.37
CA GLY A 665 0.25 -45.91 4.85
C GLY A 665 0.73 -44.49 4.51
N HIS A 666 1.63 -44.35 3.53
CA HIS A 666 2.08 -43.06 3.02
C HIS A 666 1.41 -42.76 1.67
N GLU A 667 0.23 -42.16 1.72
CA GLU A 667 -0.57 -41.82 0.51
C GLU A 667 -0.01 -40.60 -0.25
N CYS A 668 0.81 -39.78 0.41
CA CYS A 668 1.32 -38.51 -0.12
C CYS A 668 2.82 -38.33 0.12
N HIS A 669 3.47 -37.60 -0.79
CA HIS A 669 4.90 -37.29 -0.78
C HIS A 669 5.18 -35.78 -0.87
N LEU A 670 6.37 -35.36 -0.45
CA LEU A 670 6.83 -33.97 -0.49
C LEU A 670 7.91 -33.72 -1.54
N ASN A 671 7.96 -34.52 -2.61
CA ASN A 671 9.03 -34.48 -3.60
C ASN A 671 9.22 -33.11 -4.27
N ARG A 672 8.15 -32.30 -4.38
CA ARG A 672 8.22 -30.93 -4.91
C ARG A 672 9.04 -29.96 -4.03
N HIS A 673 9.22 -30.28 -2.76
CA HIS A 673 10.00 -29.48 -1.80
C HIS A 673 11.41 -30.06 -1.58
N ASN A 674 11.80 -31.08 -2.34
CA ASN A 674 13.16 -31.62 -2.30
C ASN A 674 14.10 -30.73 -3.10
N SER A 675 15.21 -30.34 -2.47
CA SER A 675 16.38 -29.77 -3.13
C SER A 675 17.42 -30.86 -3.30
N TYR A 676 17.87 -31.06 -4.55
CA TYR A 676 18.87 -32.06 -4.90
C TYR A 676 20.25 -31.42 -5.04
N SER A 677 21.28 -32.07 -4.48
CA SER A 677 22.67 -31.81 -4.82
C SER A 677 23.20 -32.99 -5.62
N PHE A 678 23.94 -32.71 -6.68
CA PHE A 678 24.50 -33.71 -7.58
C PHE A 678 26.04 -33.72 -7.46
N SER A 679 26.62 -34.88 -7.65
CA SER A 679 28.06 -35.11 -7.81
C SER A 679 28.26 -35.71 -9.19
N LEU A 680 28.93 -34.96 -10.05
CA LEU A 680 29.23 -35.26 -11.43
C LEU A 680 30.69 -35.70 -11.52
N GLN A 681 30.97 -36.77 -12.27
CA GLN A 681 32.32 -37.18 -12.63
C GLN A 681 32.59 -36.86 -14.11
N VAL A 682 33.65 -36.08 -14.36
CA VAL A 682 34.14 -35.78 -15.70
C VAL A 682 35.52 -36.38 -15.88
N LYS A 683 35.73 -37.08 -17.00
CA LYS A 683 37.04 -37.60 -17.40
C LYS A 683 37.73 -36.57 -18.28
N MET A 684 38.89 -36.10 -17.84
CA MET A 684 39.72 -35.16 -18.59
C MET A 684 40.56 -35.90 -19.64
N GLU A 685 40.89 -35.22 -20.74
CA GLU A 685 41.85 -35.73 -21.72
C GLU A 685 43.24 -35.90 -21.04
N GLU A 686 43.97 -36.96 -21.39
CA GLU A 686 45.31 -37.30 -20.86
C GLU A 686 45.46 -37.56 -19.34
N PHE A 687 44.34 -37.73 -18.61
CA PHE A 687 44.34 -38.12 -17.19
C PHE A 687 43.94 -39.59 -17.01
N GLU A 688 44.92 -40.51 -17.09
CA GLU A 688 44.66 -41.96 -17.09
C GLU A 688 44.12 -42.53 -15.78
N LYS A 689 44.39 -41.89 -14.63
CA LYS A 689 44.10 -42.45 -13.29
C LYS A 689 43.01 -41.75 -12.47
N GLY A 690 42.47 -40.61 -12.88
CA GLY A 690 41.49 -39.91 -12.04
C GLY A 690 40.29 -39.34 -12.79
N THR A 691 39.20 -39.16 -12.04
CA THR A 691 37.98 -38.49 -12.49
C THR A 691 37.82 -37.21 -11.69
N LEU A 692 37.43 -36.13 -12.37
CA LEU A 692 37.17 -34.85 -11.73
C LEU A 692 35.77 -34.87 -11.10
N VAL A 693 35.66 -34.55 -9.81
CA VAL A 693 34.37 -34.53 -9.11
C VAL A 693 33.83 -33.10 -9.02
N LEU A 694 32.71 -32.86 -9.70
CA LEU A 694 31.99 -31.59 -9.76
C LEU A 694 30.70 -31.69 -8.93
N ASN A 695 30.53 -30.82 -7.93
CA ASN A 695 29.33 -30.70 -7.13
C ASN A 695 28.40 -29.67 -7.76
N ALA A 696 27.19 -30.07 -8.12
CA ALA A 696 26.18 -29.23 -8.76
C ALA A 696 24.93 -29.09 -7.87
N GLY A 697 24.28 -27.93 -7.94
CA GLY A 697 23.04 -27.66 -7.22
C GLY A 697 21.78 -28.14 -7.96
N ASN A 698 20.62 -27.92 -7.35
CA ASN A 698 19.32 -28.39 -7.87
C ASN A 698 18.99 -27.87 -9.28
N ASN A 699 19.48 -26.68 -9.63
CA ASN A 699 19.23 -26.03 -10.92
C ASN A 699 19.77 -26.84 -12.11
N PHE A 700 20.74 -27.71 -11.89
CA PHE A 700 21.32 -28.56 -12.94
C PHE A 700 20.58 -29.87 -13.14
N LYS A 701 19.48 -30.13 -12.42
CA LYS A 701 18.75 -31.40 -12.46
C LYS A 701 18.34 -31.81 -13.87
N GLU A 702 17.76 -30.90 -14.64
CA GLU A 702 17.28 -31.19 -15.99
C GLU A 702 18.44 -31.38 -16.97
N THR A 703 19.46 -30.51 -16.90
CA THR A 703 20.66 -30.61 -17.73
C THR A 703 21.43 -31.91 -17.48
N LEU A 704 21.63 -32.29 -16.21
CA LEU A 704 22.30 -33.54 -15.83
C LEU A 704 21.48 -34.78 -16.16
N SER A 705 20.14 -34.67 -16.21
CA SER A 705 19.27 -35.77 -16.64
C SER A 705 19.28 -35.94 -18.16
N ALA A 706 19.58 -34.88 -18.91
CA ALA A 706 19.64 -34.90 -20.37
C ALA A 706 21.02 -35.33 -20.91
N LEU A 707 22.10 -35.13 -20.15
CA LEU A 707 23.47 -35.54 -20.52
C LEU A 707 23.62 -37.07 -20.59
N ALA A 708 24.37 -37.54 -21.59
CA ALA A 708 24.65 -38.94 -21.83
C ALA A 708 26.12 -39.27 -21.54
N VAL A 709 26.38 -40.51 -21.17
CA VAL A 709 27.75 -41.01 -20.92
C VAL A 709 28.55 -40.92 -22.22
N GLY A 710 29.69 -40.22 -22.16
CA GLY A 710 30.57 -39.98 -23.31
C GLY A 710 30.41 -38.62 -23.96
N ASP A 711 29.39 -37.82 -23.61
CA ASP A 711 29.22 -36.46 -24.13
C ASP A 711 30.44 -35.58 -23.77
N ARG A 712 30.96 -34.84 -24.75
CA ARG A 712 31.95 -33.79 -24.49
C ARG A 712 31.23 -32.57 -23.93
N VAL A 713 31.71 -32.14 -22.77
CA VAL A 713 31.16 -31.03 -22.01
C VAL A 713 32.25 -29.99 -21.73
N GLU A 714 31.92 -28.74 -21.98
CA GLU A 714 32.64 -27.59 -21.47
C GLU A 714 31.97 -27.17 -20.16
N PHE A 715 32.74 -27.07 -19.08
CA PHE A 715 32.18 -26.69 -17.78
C PHE A 715 33.02 -25.61 -17.12
N SER A 716 32.33 -24.67 -16.48
CA SER A 716 32.96 -23.72 -15.56
C SER A 716 32.67 -24.13 -14.13
N ALA A 717 33.70 -24.14 -13.28
CA ALA A 717 33.57 -24.54 -11.88
C ALA A 717 34.49 -23.73 -10.97
N THR A 718 34.23 -23.77 -9.66
CA THR A 718 35.06 -23.13 -8.65
C THR A 718 35.63 -24.18 -7.72
N LEU A 719 36.95 -24.18 -7.50
CA LEU A 719 37.58 -25.11 -6.57
C LEU A 719 37.13 -24.79 -5.14
N VAL A 720 36.49 -25.75 -4.46
CA VAL A 720 35.94 -25.55 -3.11
C VAL A 720 36.84 -26.18 -2.05
N ASP A 721 37.25 -27.43 -2.27
CA ASP A 721 37.96 -28.21 -1.26
C ASP A 721 38.77 -29.36 -1.89
N GLY A 722 39.71 -29.93 -1.15
CA GLY A 722 40.53 -31.06 -1.59
C GLY A 722 41.54 -30.70 -2.70
N ALA A 723 42.03 -29.46 -2.72
CA ALA A 723 43.05 -29.02 -3.66
C ALA A 723 44.34 -29.87 -3.51
N GLY A 724 44.87 -30.42 -4.61
CA GLY A 724 46.03 -31.33 -4.58
C GLY A 724 45.75 -32.74 -4.02
N SER A 725 44.49 -33.12 -3.84
CA SER A 725 44.08 -34.49 -3.48
C SER A 725 43.75 -35.34 -4.71
N LEU A 726 43.59 -36.66 -4.54
CA LEU A 726 43.20 -37.59 -5.62
C LEU A 726 41.82 -37.29 -6.22
N ALA A 727 40.97 -36.55 -5.50
CA ALA A 727 39.61 -36.21 -5.91
C ALA A 727 39.26 -34.77 -5.44
N PRO A 728 39.82 -33.74 -6.10
CA PRO A 728 39.48 -32.35 -5.79
C PRO A 728 37.99 -32.09 -6.01
N GLN A 729 37.38 -31.35 -5.09
CA GLN A 729 35.97 -30.99 -5.14
C GLN A 729 35.80 -29.61 -5.74
N PHE A 730 35.16 -29.56 -6.89
CA PHE A 730 34.79 -28.33 -7.55
C PHE A 730 33.29 -28.11 -7.43
N LYS A 731 32.85 -26.86 -7.37
CA LYS A 731 31.43 -26.49 -7.45
C LYS A 731 31.12 -26.00 -8.85
N LEU A 732 30.20 -26.68 -9.52
CA LEU A 732 29.79 -26.37 -10.88
C LEU A 732 29.08 -25.02 -10.94
N LYS A 733 29.49 -24.19 -11.90
CA LYS A 733 28.89 -22.88 -12.23
C LYS A 733 28.12 -22.92 -13.55
N SER A 734 28.68 -23.56 -14.57
CA SER A 734 28.02 -23.78 -15.86
C SER A 734 28.51 -25.07 -16.49
N ILE A 735 27.68 -25.67 -17.35
CA ILE A 735 28.02 -26.84 -18.16
C ILE A 735 27.31 -26.74 -19.51
N LYS A 736 28.05 -26.89 -20.59
CA LYS A 736 27.59 -26.85 -21.98
C LYS A 736 27.99 -28.15 -22.68
N CYS A 737 27.06 -28.79 -23.38
CA CYS A 737 27.39 -29.94 -24.22
C CYS A 737 27.90 -29.44 -25.58
N LEU A 738 29.01 -29.98 -26.05
CA LEU A 738 29.64 -29.60 -27.32
C LEU A 738 29.19 -30.49 -28.49
N ASP A 739 28.66 -31.68 -28.21
CA ASP A 739 28.29 -32.66 -29.23
C ASP A 739 26.82 -32.53 -29.68
N ARG A 740 25.95 -31.91 -28.87
CA ARG A 740 24.53 -31.70 -29.18
C ARG A 740 23.95 -30.50 -28.45
N GLU A 741 22.99 -29.82 -29.08
CA GLU A 741 22.17 -28.82 -28.43
C GLU A 741 21.17 -29.52 -27.49
N LEU A 742 21.27 -29.19 -26.20
CA LEU A 742 20.31 -29.64 -25.20
C LEU A 742 19.20 -28.59 -25.15
N ASP A 743 17.95 -29.00 -25.35
CA ASP A 743 16.74 -28.15 -25.28
C ASP A 743 16.39 -27.73 -23.83
N VAL A 744 17.40 -27.70 -22.96
CA VAL A 744 17.31 -27.43 -21.53
C VAL A 744 18.01 -26.11 -21.27
N MET A 745 17.22 -25.03 -21.22
CA MET A 745 17.71 -23.68 -20.95
C MET A 745 18.46 -23.60 -19.61
N VAL A 746 19.79 -23.48 -19.67
CA VAL A 746 20.57 -22.82 -18.63
C VAL A 746 21.57 -21.88 -19.30
N VAL A 747 21.10 -20.68 -19.66
CA VAL A 747 21.98 -19.52 -19.92
C VAL A 747 22.25 -18.82 -18.58
N MET A 748 23.46 -18.30 -18.46
CA MET A 748 24.25 -18.07 -17.26
C MET A 748 23.67 -17.08 -16.24
N VAL A 749 24.18 -17.13 -15.01
CA VAL A 749 24.41 -15.91 -14.22
C VAL A 749 25.91 -15.79 -14.02
N GLU A 750 26.59 -15.13 -14.96
CA GLU A 750 28.02 -14.83 -14.84
C GLU A 750 28.27 -13.54 -14.02
N ASN A 751 27.28 -12.65 -13.85
CA ASN A 751 27.42 -11.45 -13.02
C ASN A 751 26.09 -11.01 -12.37
N ASP A 752 26.19 -10.35 -11.21
CA ASP A 752 25.05 -9.68 -10.53
C ASP A 752 24.35 -8.64 -11.43
N GLU A 753 25.01 -8.12 -12.47
CA GLU A 753 24.46 -7.11 -13.41
C GLU A 753 23.40 -7.69 -14.36
N ASP A 754 23.57 -8.92 -14.85
CA ASP A 754 22.62 -9.54 -15.80
C ASP A 754 21.31 -9.95 -15.11
N LEU A 755 21.40 -10.35 -13.83
CA LEU A 755 20.23 -10.63 -12.97
C LEU A 755 19.39 -9.35 -12.75
N ILE A 756 20.04 -8.20 -12.61
CA ILE A 756 19.35 -6.91 -12.47
C ILE A 756 18.66 -6.53 -13.78
N LEU A 757 19.31 -6.74 -14.92
CA LEU A 757 18.73 -6.44 -16.23
C LEU A 757 17.50 -7.31 -16.52
N GLN A 758 17.57 -8.61 -16.22
CA GLN A 758 16.44 -9.53 -16.40
C GLN A 758 15.26 -9.18 -15.49
N SER A 759 15.51 -8.98 -14.20
CA SER A 759 14.45 -8.60 -13.25
C SER A 759 13.84 -7.23 -13.56
N ALA A 760 14.62 -6.29 -14.09
CA ALA A 760 14.11 -5.02 -14.59
C ALA A 760 13.23 -5.20 -15.83
N ASN A 761 13.62 -6.06 -16.78
CA ASN A 761 12.82 -6.32 -18.00
C ASN A 761 11.48 -7.01 -17.67
N GLU A 762 11.49 -7.99 -16.77
CA GLU A 762 10.25 -8.60 -16.26
C GLU A 762 9.38 -7.58 -15.52
N ALA A 763 9.99 -6.67 -14.76
CA ALA A 763 9.26 -5.64 -14.07
C ALA A 763 8.63 -4.60 -15.03
N ILE A 764 9.32 -4.26 -16.12
CA ILE A 764 8.79 -3.42 -17.20
C ILE A 764 7.60 -4.10 -17.87
N ALA A 765 7.67 -5.42 -18.12
CA ALA A 765 6.55 -6.19 -18.65
C ALA A 765 5.31 -6.15 -17.76
N VAL A 766 5.46 -6.47 -16.47
CA VAL A 766 4.31 -6.43 -15.53
C VAL A 766 3.77 -5.01 -15.38
N GLY A 767 4.64 -3.99 -15.28
CA GLY A 767 4.23 -2.60 -15.16
C GLY A 767 3.52 -2.06 -16.41
N PHE A 768 4.03 -2.37 -17.61
CA PHE A 768 3.41 -1.99 -18.87
C PHE A 768 2.06 -2.69 -19.06
N ASN A 769 2.01 -4.01 -18.84
CA ASN A 769 0.79 -4.80 -19.00
C ASN A 769 -0.30 -4.38 -18.00
N PHE A 770 0.06 -3.93 -16.79
CA PHE A 770 -0.89 -3.38 -15.81
C PHE A 770 -1.72 -2.21 -16.37
N PHE A 771 -1.08 -1.33 -17.15
CA PHE A 771 -1.76 -0.16 -17.70
C PHE A 771 -2.36 -0.41 -19.08
N TRP A 772 -1.71 -1.19 -19.94
CA TRP A 772 -2.04 -1.26 -21.36
C TRP A 772 -2.76 -2.53 -21.80
N TYR A 773 -2.76 -3.60 -21.00
CA TYR A 773 -3.50 -4.82 -21.33
C TYR A 773 -5.03 -4.59 -21.18
N PRO A 774 -5.88 -5.06 -22.11
CA PRO A 774 -5.62 -5.96 -23.23
C PRO A 774 -5.28 -5.27 -24.57
N LEU A 775 -5.17 -3.93 -24.61
CA LEU A 775 -4.88 -3.20 -25.86
C LEU A 775 -3.47 -3.47 -26.38
N ALA A 776 -2.47 -3.38 -25.51
CA ALA A 776 -1.08 -3.69 -25.83
C ALA A 776 -0.47 -4.55 -24.72
N GLU A 777 0.35 -5.49 -25.12
CA GLU A 777 1.09 -6.40 -24.25
C GLU A 777 2.57 -6.32 -24.59
N TYR A 778 3.41 -6.20 -23.57
CA TYR A 778 4.84 -6.40 -23.68
C TYR A 778 5.16 -7.80 -23.17
N ILE A 779 5.63 -8.64 -24.06
CA ILE A 779 6.11 -10.00 -23.79
C ILE A 779 7.63 -9.94 -24.00
N PRO A 780 8.43 -9.99 -22.92
CA PRO A 780 9.88 -9.88 -23.06
C PRO A 780 10.39 -11.07 -23.89
N ASP A 781 11.11 -10.78 -24.98
CA ASP A 781 11.75 -11.80 -25.81
C ASP A 781 12.78 -12.54 -24.96
N LYS A 782 12.56 -13.85 -24.76
CA LYS A 782 13.51 -14.72 -24.05
C LYS A 782 14.86 -14.87 -24.78
N GLY A 783 15.02 -14.26 -25.96
CA GLY A 783 16.19 -14.39 -26.86
C GLY A 783 17.13 -13.19 -26.96
N PHE A 784 16.88 -12.06 -26.29
CA PHE A 784 17.62 -10.80 -26.51
C PHE A 784 19.11 -10.80 -26.08
N LEU A 785 19.63 -11.90 -25.54
CA LEU A 785 21.04 -12.07 -25.22
C LEU A 785 21.81 -12.91 -26.24
N VAL A 786 21.13 -13.60 -27.17
CA VAL A 786 21.79 -14.41 -28.22
C VAL A 786 22.27 -13.52 -29.37
N GLU A 787 21.48 -12.52 -29.77
CA GLU A 787 21.86 -11.62 -30.88
C GLU A 787 23.08 -10.73 -30.57
N LYS A 788 23.32 -10.40 -29.29
CA LYS A 788 24.50 -9.58 -28.92
C LYS A 788 25.81 -10.35 -28.92
N GLU A 789 25.78 -11.68 -28.81
CA GLU A 789 26.98 -12.51 -29.01
C GLU A 789 27.24 -12.79 -30.51
N GLU A 790 26.20 -12.88 -31.35
CA GLU A 790 26.36 -13.03 -32.80
C GLU A 790 26.84 -11.74 -33.52
N GLU A 791 26.40 -10.56 -33.08
CA GLU A 791 26.95 -9.28 -33.60
C GLU A 791 28.39 -9.00 -33.12
N ALA A 792 28.82 -9.58 -32.00
CA ALA A 792 30.21 -9.49 -31.54
C ALA A 792 31.14 -10.52 -32.22
N ALA A 793 30.60 -11.66 -32.68
CA ALA A 793 31.35 -12.70 -33.39
C ALA A 793 31.52 -12.45 -34.90
N THR A 794 30.96 -11.36 -35.44
CA THR A 794 31.12 -10.96 -36.86
C THR A 794 32.06 -9.76 -37.06
N VAL A 795 32.73 -9.30 -36.00
CA VAL A 795 33.82 -8.31 -36.08
C VAL A 795 35.00 -8.77 -35.23
N GLU A 796 35.59 -9.91 -35.59
CA GLU A 796 37.01 -10.23 -35.35
C GLU A 796 37.55 -11.22 -36.39
#